data_AF-A0A8X7BW16-F1
#
_entry.id   AF-A0A8X7BW16-F1
#
_cell.length_a   1.000
_cell.length_b   1.000
_cell.length_c   1.000
_cell.angle_alpha   90.00
_cell.angle_beta   90.00
_cell.angle_gamma   90.00
#
_symmetry.space_group_name_H-M   'P 1'
#
loop_
_entity.id
_entity.type
_entity.pdbx_description
1 polymer ?
#
loop_
_entity_poly.entity_id
_entity_poly.type
_entity_poly.pdbx_seq_one_letter_code
_entity_poly.pdbx_strand_id
1 'polypeptide(L)'
;MSTSSARLTRQNVRKTRKKNFKRTVFSRSNNPVVRDLEPHIIYSPAGSSTSGINSPHQSPYALRRKLSPQEPSSPGSSSNGLANSENLCSHSLLTRKRQRRVFSSSQSIADDTGEAAHYLLYELPDEVLLTIFSYLLEQDLCRVAQVCKRFHIISSDTELCLTCPSSDLFISTVLLRDPSSLFKLPLDIDTTSPFLIGLSFLTFGAAVCVTGKEAEPTVKHCDISDCENVGLYITDHAQGIYEENEISRNALAGVWVKNNANPIMRRNHIHHGRDVGVFTFDNGLGYFETNDIHNNRIAGFEVKAGANPTVVRCEIHNGQTGGIYVHENGRGQFIENKIHSNNFAGVWITSHSNPTIRRNEIYNGHQGGVYIFGEGRGLIEHNNIYGNALAGIQIRTNSDPIVRYNKIHHGQHGGIYVHEKGQGLIEENEVYANTLAGVWITTGSIPVLRRNRIHSGKQVGVYFYDNGHGRLEDNDIFNHLYSGVQIRTGSNPIICRNKIWGGQNGGVLVYNGGLGILEQNEIFDNAMAGVWIKTDSNPTLRRNKIYDGRDGGVCIFNGGKGILEENDIFRNAQAGVLISTQSHPVLKRNRIFDGLAAGVEITNNATATLEFNQIFNNRFGGLCLASGVNPILKSNRIFENHNAVEKAVNSGQCLYKISSYTSFPMHDFYRCRTCNTTDRNAICVNCIKTCHAGHDVEFIRHDRFFCDCGAGTLSNQCQLQGEPTQDTDTLYDSAAPMESHTLMVN
;
A
#
# COMPACT_ATOMS: atom_id res chain seq x y z
N MET A 1 -42.11 -15.74 -53.36
CA MET A 1 -43.18 -15.99 -52.37
C MET A 1 -42.59 -15.68 -50.99
N SER A 2 -42.65 -14.44 -50.48
CA SER A 2 -43.74 -13.84 -49.64
C SER A 2 -44.05 -14.72 -48.41
N THR A 3 -43.88 -14.32 -47.14
CA THR A 3 -44.61 -13.28 -46.35
C THR A 3 -43.98 -13.21 -44.92
N SER A 4 -43.53 -12.08 -44.36
CA SER A 4 -44.23 -11.06 -43.54
C SER A 4 -44.71 -11.44 -42.11
N SER A 5 -44.20 -10.67 -41.12
CA SER A 5 -44.92 -10.01 -39.99
C SER A 5 -45.50 -10.81 -38.80
N ALA A 6 -45.08 -10.50 -37.55
CA ALA A 6 -45.84 -9.66 -36.59
C ALA A 6 -45.35 -9.77 -35.11
N ARG A 7 -45.49 -8.65 -34.39
CA ARG A 7 -45.18 -8.34 -32.96
C ARG A 7 -46.15 -8.98 -31.95
N LEU A 8 -45.73 -9.14 -30.67
CA LEU A 8 -46.28 -8.40 -29.48
C LEU A 8 -45.69 -8.84 -28.09
N THR A 9 -45.22 -7.82 -27.38
CA THR A 9 -45.04 -7.50 -25.94
C THR A 9 -45.58 -8.38 -24.77
N ARG A 10 -44.80 -8.50 -23.68
CA ARG A 10 -45.02 -7.95 -22.29
C ARG A 10 -44.13 -8.67 -21.26
N GLN A 11 -43.20 -7.96 -20.60
CA GLN A 11 -43.24 -7.52 -19.20
C GLN A 11 -43.57 -8.60 -18.15
N ASN A 12 -42.59 -8.93 -17.30
CA ASN A 12 -42.83 -9.48 -15.97
C ASN A 12 -41.92 -8.81 -14.93
N VAL A 13 -42.57 -8.03 -14.07
CA VAL A 13 -42.06 -7.37 -12.87
C VAL A 13 -41.87 -8.43 -11.78
N ARG A 14 -40.64 -8.65 -11.29
CA ARG A 14 -40.39 -9.44 -10.07
C ARG A 14 -40.16 -8.49 -8.90
N LYS A 15 -41.21 -8.33 -8.08
CA LYS A 15 -41.15 -7.80 -6.72
C LYS A 15 -40.35 -8.78 -5.84
N THR A 16 -39.25 -8.34 -5.26
CA THR A 16 -38.58 -9.06 -4.16
C THR A 16 -38.88 -8.38 -2.83
N ARG A 17 -39.63 -9.11 -1.99
CA ARG A 17 -39.94 -8.80 -0.59
C ARG A 17 -38.65 -8.77 0.24
N LYS A 18 -38.33 -7.62 0.87
CA LYS A 18 -37.38 -7.54 2.00
C LYS A 18 -38.03 -8.16 3.23
N LYS A 19 -37.42 -9.22 3.78
CA LYS A 19 -37.77 -9.79 5.09
C LYS A 19 -37.01 -9.00 6.17
N ASN A 20 -37.76 -8.48 7.13
CA ASN A 20 -37.26 -7.85 8.35
C ASN A 20 -36.65 -8.90 9.28
N PHE A 21 -35.34 -8.79 9.57
CA PHE A 21 -34.72 -9.46 10.70
C PHE A 21 -34.70 -8.49 11.89
N LYS A 22 -35.56 -8.77 12.88
CA LYS A 22 -35.45 -8.17 14.23
C LYS A 22 -34.24 -8.82 14.91
N ARG A 23 -33.25 -8.02 15.31
CA ARG A 23 -32.15 -8.45 16.18
C ARG A 23 -32.40 -7.91 17.59
N THR A 24 -32.56 -8.84 18.52
CA THR A 24 -32.79 -8.65 19.94
C THR A 24 -31.51 -8.12 20.60
N VAL A 25 -31.63 -7.04 21.38
CA VAL A 25 -30.55 -6.45 22.19
C VAL A 25 -30.43 -7.26 23.49
N PHE A 26 -29.24 -7.80 23.76
CA PHE A 26 -28.85 -8.26 25.09
C PHE A 26 -27.75 -7.35 25.62
N SER A 27 -28.04 -6.68 26.72
CA SER A 27 -27.08 -6.00 27.59
C SER A 27 -26.38 -7.02 28.48
N ARG A 28 -25.04 -7.00 28.57
CA ARG A 28 -24.29 -7.17 29.82
C ARG A 28 -22.80 -6.83 29.68
N SER A 29 -22.36 -6.08 30.67
CA SER A 29 -21.05 -5.59 31.08
C SER A 29 -19.97 -6.67 31.31
N ASN A 30 -18.71 -6.41 30.91
CA ASN A 30 -17.56 -6.14 31.80
C ASN A 30 -16.20 -6.17 31.06
N ASN A 31 -15.37 -5.17 31.38
CA ASN A 31 -13.98 -4.85 30.99
C ASN A 31 -12.94 -5.99 31.20
N PRO A 32 -11.69 -5.96 30.64
CA PRO A 32 -10.78 -4.81 30.73
C PRO A 32 -9.82 -4.49 29.56
N VAL A 33 -9.55 -3.17 29.47
CA VAL A 33 -8.33 -2.45 29.06
C VAL A 33 -7.13 -3.30 28.61
N VAL A 34 -6.78 -3.20 27.32
CA VAL A 34 -5.46 -3.57 26.79
C VAL A 34 -4.79 -2.29 26.27
N ARG A 35 -3.55 -2.08 26.72
CA ARG A 35 -2.71 -0.92 26.44
C ARG A 35 -2.28 -0.89 24.98
N ASP A 36 -2.41 0.28 24.36
CA ASP A 36 -1.86 0.60 23.05
C ASP A 36 -0.33 0.52 23.06
N LEU A 37 0.23 -0.13 22.04
CA LEU A 37 1.65 -0.13 21.69
C LEU A 37 1.79 0.67 20.39
N GLU A 38 2.36 1.86 20.49
CA GLU A 38 2.78 2.68 19.35
C GLU A 38 3.99 2.05 18.63
N PRO A 39 4.06 2.07 17.29
CA PRO A 39 5.30 1.84 16.56
C PRO A 39 6.02 3.16 16.25
N HIS A 40 7.28 3.23 16.68
CA HIS A 40 8.22 4.32 16.45
C HIS A 40 8.44 4.64 14.96
N ILE A 41 8.27 5.92 14.59
CA ILE A 41 8.64 6.48 13.29
C ILE A 41 10.08 7.02 13.39
N ILE A 42 10.97 6.51 12.55
CA ILE A 42 12.36 6.98 12.43
C ILE A 42 12.40 8.18 11.48
N TYR A 43 12.66 9.38 12.01
CA TYR A 43 13.07 10.56 11.25
C TYR A 43 14.59 10.58 11.10
N SER A 44 15.09 10.90 9.90
CA SER A 44 16.49 11.28 9.66
C SER A 44 16.55 12.76 9.25
N PRO A 45 17.45 13.59 9.81
CA PRO A 45 17.44 15.04 9.60
C PRO A 45 18.30 15.46 8.40
N ALA A 46 17.82 16.44 7.65
CA ALA A 46 18.60 17.19 6.66
C ALA A 46 19.27 18.40 7.32
N GLY A 47 20.54 18.61 6.97
CA GLY A 47 21.44 19.59 7.57
C GLY A 47 21.12 21.06 7.26
N SER A 48 21.53 21.89 8.22
CA SER A 48 21.46 23.34 8.29
C SER A 48 22.51 24.05 7.44
N SER A 49 22.17 25.22 6.90
CA SER A 49 23.10 26.32 6.64
C SER A 49 22.48 27.67 6.99
N THR A 50 23.31 28.53 7.57
CA THR A 50 23.03 29.64 8.50
C THR A 50 22.92 31.04 7.87
N SER A 51 22.53 32.01 8.73
CA SER A 51 22.69 33.49 8.72
C SER A 51 21.59 34.29 8.00
N GLY A 52 20.94 35.32 8.55
CA GLY A 52 21.09 36.10 9.79
C GLY A 52 20.91 37.60 9.44
N ILE A 53 20.06 38.35 10.17
CA ILE A 53 20.18 39.79 10.57
C ILE A 53 18.84 40.31 11.16
N ASN A 54 19.00 41.05 12.27
CA ASN A 54 18.06 41.71 13.20
C ASN A 54 17.09 42.72 12.54
N SER A 55 15.94 43.15 13.12
CA SER A 55 15.75 43.90 14.39
C SER A 55 14.22 44.18 14.64
N PRO A 56 13.74 44.93 15.67
CA PRO A 56 12.82 44.40 16.70
C PRO A 56 11.46 45.14 16.79
N HIS A 57 10.47 44.60 17.51
CA HIS A 57 9.52 45.40 18.32
C HIS A 57 8.78 44.54 19.37
N GLN A 58 8.78 45.05 20.60
CA GLN A 58 8.29 44.42 21.84
C GLN A 58 6.76 44.47 21.97
N SER A 59 6.20 43.43 22.60
CA SER A 59 4.89 43.43 23.26
C SER A 59 5.04 43.78 24.76
N PRO A 60 4.12 44.57 25.35
CA PRO A 60 4.19 44.98 26.76
C PRO A 60 3.55 43.93 27.69
N TYR A 61 4.10 43.82 28.90
CA TYR A 61 3.48 43.54 30.21
C TYR A 61 4.41 42.69 31.09
N ALA A 62 4.97 43.35 32.12
CA ALA A 62 5.70 42.74 33.21
C ALA A 62 5.18 43.28 34.55
N LEU A 63 5.35 42.44 35.59
CA LEU A 63 5.41 42.70 37.04
C LEU A 63 4.13 42.54 37.88
N ARG A 64 4.13 41.55 38.80
CA ARG A 64 4.49 41.79 40.22
C ARG A 64 4.88 40.51 41.00
N ARG A 65 5.89 40.67 41.88
CA ARG A 65 6.59 39.73 42.77
C ARG A 65 5.90 39.51 44.13
N LYS A 66 6.29 38.44 44.85
CA LYS A 66 6.91 38.37 46.22
C LYS A 66 6.92 36.90 46.68
N LEU A 67 7.81 36.31 47.51
CA LEU A 67 9.19 36.51 48.02
C LEU A 67 9.49 35.21 48.84
N SER A 68 10.73 34.69 48.80
CA SER A 68 11.29 33.53 49.53
C SER A 68 11.57 33.85 51.03
N PRO A 69 12.08 32.95 51.93
CA PRO A 69 13.47 32.41 51.85
C PRO A 69 13.80 31.06 52.57
N GLN A 70 14.88 30.38 52.15
CA GLN A 70 16.09 30.00 52.94
C GLN A 70 16.82 28.73 52.44
N GLU A 71 18.08 28.93 52.05
CA GLU A 71 19.21 27.98 51.82
C GLU A 71 19.93 27.64 53.17
N PRO A 72 21.12 26.97 53.27
CA PRO A 72 22.13 26.47 52.29
C PRO A 72 22.62 25.01 52.61
N SER A 73 23.65 24.35 52.06
CA SER A 73 24.94 24.71 51.44
C SER A 73 25.65 23.44 50.89
N SER A 74 26.38 23.60 49.79
CA SER A 74 27.50 22.76 49.26
C SER A 74 28.78 22.90 50.15
N PRO A 75 30.01 22.33 49.89
CA PRO A 75 30.68 22.10 48.59
C PRO A 75 31.70 20.91 48.45
N GLY A 76 32.23 20.71 47.23
CA GLY A 76 33.70 20.66 47.01
C GLY A 76 34.47 19.32 46.90
N SER A 77 34.84 18.95 45.66
CA SER A 77 36.19 18.60 45.13
C SER A 77 37.17 17.59 45.81
N SER A 78 37.63 16.66 44.95
CA SER A 78 39.02 16.19 44.69
C SER A 78 39.85 15.32 45.66
N SER A 79 40.33 14.22 45.08
CA SER A 79 41.68 13.60 45.16
C SER A 79 42.10 12.67 46.32
N ASN A 80 42.54 11.48 45.89
CA ASN A 80 43.64 10.61 46.38
C ASN A 80 43.60 9.96 47.77
N GLY A 81 43.68 8.62 47.76
CA GLY A 81 44.74 7.90 48.48
C GLY A 81 44.36 6.88 49.57
N LEU A 82 44.46 5.59 49.20
CA LEU A 82 45.01 4.45 49.98
C LEU A 82 44.32 3.93 51.27
N ALA A 83 43.76 2.71 51.15
CA ALA A 83 44.24 1.44 51.77
C ALA A 83 43.19 0.60 52.55
N ASN A 84 43.13 -0.69 52.14
CA ASN A 84 42.74 -1.94 52.84
C ASN A 84 41.26 -2.15 53.23
N SER A 85 40.62 -3.31 53.06
CA SER A 85 41.06 -4.68 52.72
C SER A 85 39.86 -5.49 52.19
N GLU A 86 40.16 -6.40 51.26
CA GLU A 86 39.64 -7.78 51.13
C GLU A 86 38.17 -8.11 50.76
N ASN A 87 38.09 -8.68 49.54
CA ASN A 87 37.62 -10.03 49.19
C ASN A 87 36.40 -10.23 48.25
N LEU A 88 36.78 -10.78 47.07
CA LEU A 88 36.12 -11.71 46.14
C LEU A 88 34.84 -11.28 45.39
N CYS A 89 34.67 -11.53 44.08
CA CYS A 89 35.54 -11.70 42.91
C CYS A 89 34.59 -11.72 41.69
N SER A 90 34.97 -11.10 40.57
CA SER A 90 34.15 -10.94 39.36
C SER A 90 34.91 -11.25 38.06
N HIS A 91 34.15 -11.66 37.04
CA HIS A 91 34.28 -11.44 35.58
C HIS A 91 35.51 -11.89 34.73
N SER A 92 35.17 -12.68 33.68
CA SER A 92 35.59 -12.70 32.25
C SER A 92 36.74 -11.84 31.69
N LEU A 93 37.59 -12.42 30.81
CA LEU A 93 37.76 -12.10 29.34
C LEU A 93 39.06 -12.67 28.68
N LEU A 94 38.88 -13.26 27.48
CA LEU A 94 39.68 -13.33 26.22
C LEU A 94 41.23 -13.54 26.13
N THR A 95 41.58 -14.51 25.25
CA THR A 95 42.66 -14.59 24.22
C THR A 95 44.16 -14.61 24.57
N ARG A 96 44.88 -15.70 24.20
CA ARG A 96 45.74 -15.90 22.98
C ARG A 96 46.92 -16.88 23.21
N LYS A 97 47.09 -17.82 22.26
CA LYS A 97 48.29 -18.61 21.84
C LYS A 97 49.18 -19.33 22.87
N ARG A 98 49.32 -20.66 22.69
CA ARG A 98 50.23 -21.54 23.45
C ARG A 98 51.30 -22.13 22.50
N GLN A 99 52.58 -21.85 22.79
CA GLN A 99 53.75 -22.55 22.24
C GLN A 99 54.10 -23.76 23.12
N ARG A 100 54.55 -24.86 22.51
CA ARG A 100 54.98 -26.11 23.17
C ARG A 100 56.45 -26.00 23.62
N ARG A 101 56.72 -26.45 24.86
CA ARG A 101 58.03 -26.48 25.52
C ARG A 101 58.86 -27.70 25.11
N VAL A 102 60.17 -27.45 25.05
CA VAL A 102 61.31 -28.38 24.99
C VAL A 102 61.47 -29.13 26.32
N PHE A 103 61.92 -30.39 26.27
CA PHE A 103 62.46 -31.11 27.43
C PHE A 103 63.89 -31.56 27.15
N SER A 104 64.78 -31.32 28.13
CA SER A 104 66.19 -31.70 28.14
C SER A 104 66.42 -33.07 28.78
N SER A 105 67.59 -33.62 28.46
CA SER A 105 68.15 -34.94 28.71
C SER A 105 68.52 -35.28 30.17
N SER A 106 68.58 -36.59 30.46
CA SER A 106 69.65 -37.20 31.27
C SER A 106 69.77 -38.72 31.00
N GLN A 107 71.03 -39.17 30.90
CA GLN A 107 71.61 -40.49 30.61
C GLN A 107 71.24 -41.57 31.67
N SER A 108 71.42 -42.90 31.58
CA SER A 108 72.20 -43.89 30.77
C SER A 108 71.65 -45.30 31.14
N ILE A 109 71.64 -46.32 30.28
CA ILE A 109 72.67 -47.38 30.11
C ILE A 109 72.21 -48.30 28.95
N ALA A 110 73.19 -48.81 28.20
CA ALA A 110 73.11 -49.58 26.95
C ALA A 110 72.59 -51.02 27.08
N ASP A 111 71.93 -51.50 26.02
CA ASP A 111 72.35 -52.69 25.28
C ASP A 111 71.76 -52.67 23.86
N ASP A 112 72.59 -52.98 22.87
CA ASP A 112 72.29 -52.96 21.45
C ASP A 112 72.35 -54.39 20.89
N THR A 113 71.40 -54.72 20.03
CA THR A 113 71.43 -55.62 18.84
C THR A 113 70.21 -56.54 18.72
N GLY A 114 69.44 -56.34 17.64
CA GLY A 114 68.53 -57.35 17.07
C GLY A 114 67.20 -56.86 16.50
N GLU A 115 67.25 -55.97 15.51
CA GLU A 115 66.11 -55.46 14.70
C GLU A 115 65.28 -56.55 13.99
N ALA A 116 63.96 -56.37 13.96
CA ALA A 116 63.21 -56.10 12.72
C ALA A 116 61.71 -55.81 13.00
N ALA A 117 61.18 -54.81 12.27
CA ALA A 117 59.78 -54.44 12.08
C ALA A 117 59.12 -53.41 13.03
N HIS A 118 59.77 -52.26 13.19
CA HIS A 118 59.08 -50.97 13.37
C HIS A 118 59.56 -49.99 12.29
N TYR A 119 59.18 -50.23 11.02
CA TYR A 119 59.42 -49.24 9.96
C TYR A 119 58.21 -48.32 9.82
N LEU A 120 58.50 -47.02 9.89
CA LEU A 120 57.59 -45.89 9.91
C LEU A 120 57.07 -45.61 8.48
N LEU A 121 55.76 -45.75 8.30
CA LEU A 121 55.01 -45.31 7.10
C LEU A 121 55.19 -43.80 6.77
N TYR A 122 55.76 -43.03 7.70
CA TYR A 122 55.97 -41.59 7.61
C TYR A 122 57.33 -41.18 7.01
N GLU A 123 58.29 -42.10 6.86
CA GLU A 123 59.65 -41.77 6.38
C GLU A 123 59.91 -42.16 4.92
N LEU A 124 58.95 -42.82 4.24
CA LEU A 124 59.07 -43.14 2.81
C LEU A 124 59.02 -41.86 1.96
N PRO A 125 59.98 -41.64 1.03
CA PRO A 125 59.92 -40.55 0.05
C PRO A 125 58.69 -40.67 -0.86
N ASP A 126 58.12 -39.53 -1.26
CA ASP A 126 56.90 -39.51 -2.07
C ASP A 126 57.12 -40.18 -3.44
N GLU A 127 58.32 -40.12 -4.01
CA GLU A 127 58.66 -40.78 -5.28
C GLU A 127 58.51 -42.31 -5.21
N VAL A 128 58.81 -42.91 -4.05
CA VAL A 128 58.65 -44.36 -3.83
C VAL A 128 57.17 -44.72 -3.68
N LEU A 129 56.40 -43.90 -2.98
CA LEU A 129 54.95 -44.09 -2.84
C LEU A 129 54.21 -43.94 -4.17
N LEU A 130 54.60 -42.95 -4.98
CA LEU A 130 54.09 -42.73 -6.33
C LEU A 130 54.42 -43.91 -7.25
N THR A 131 55.62 -44.47 -7.13
CA THR A 131 56.01 -45.68 -7.87
C THR A 131 55.22 -46.90 -7.42
N ILE A 132 54.92 -47.06 -6.13
CA ILE A 132 54.07 -48.17 -5.64
C ILE A 132 52.64 -48.00 -6.16
N PHE A 133 52.10 -46.78 -6.10
CA PHE A 133 50.72 -46.49 -6.50
C PHE A 133 50.49 -46.67 -8.01
N SER A 134 51.52 -46.47 -8.84
CA SER A 134 51.40 -46.72 -10.29
C SER A 134 51.29 -48.20 -10.67
N TYR A 135 51.59 -49.14 -9.76
CA TYR A 135 51.37 -50.59 -9.95
C TYR A 135 50.08 -51.11 -9.31
N LEU A 136 49.32 -50.25 -8.62
CA LEU A 136 48.05 -50.64 -8.00
C LEU A 136 46.89 -50.45 -8.97
N LEU A 137 45.97 -51.41 -8.96
CA LEU A 137 44.71 -51.29 -9.68
C LEU A 137 43.79 -50.30 -8.95
N GLU A 138 42.80 -49.77 -9.67
CA GLU A 138 41.87 -48.74 -9.18
C GLU A 138 41.24 -49.07 -7.81
N GLN A 139 40.83 -50.33 -7.60
CA GLN A 139 40.26 -50.78 -6.33
C GLN A 139 41.27 -50.79 -5.18
N ASP A 140 42.54 -51.02 -5.47
CA ASP A 140 43.59 -51.06 -4.46
C ASP A 140 44.05 -49.65 -4.08
N LEU A 141 44.03 -48.69 -5.03
CA LEU A 141 44.22 -47.27 -4.74
C LEU A 141 43.15 -46.73 -3.79
N CYS A 142 41.87 -47.07 -4.02
CA CYS A 142 40.78 -46.69 -3.12
C CYS A 142 40.95 -47.29 -1.70
N ARG A 143 41.43 -48.54 -1.59
CA ARG A 143 41.70 -49.16 -0.29
C ARG A 143 42.88 -48.50 0.43
N VAL A 144 43.93 -48.13 -0.30
CA VAL A 144 45.11 -47.46 0.27
C VAL A 144 44.80 -46.03 0.71
N ALA A 145 43.93 -45.32 -0.02
CA ALA A 145 43.45 -43.99 0.33
C ALA A 145 42.71 -43.96 1.69
N GLN A 146 42.13 -45.09 2.12
CA GLN A 146 41.40 -45.22 3.37
C GLN A 146 42.30 -45.43 4.59
N VAL A 147 43.59 -45.71 4.40
CA VAL A 147 44.50 -46.11 5.49
C VAL A 147 45.01 -44.90 6.27
N CYS A 148 45.38 -43.80 5.60
CA CYS A 148 45.83 -42.59 6.28
C CYS A 148 45.70 -41.33 5.40
N LYS A 149 45.70 -40.17 6.06
CA LYS A 149 45.55 -38.85 5.41
C LYS A 149 46.62 -38.57 4.34
N ARG A 150 47.84 -39.08 4.52
CA ARG A 150 48.94 -38.89 3.54
C ARG A 150 48.67 -39.67 2.25
N PHE A 151 48.21 -40.91 2.36
CA PHE A 151 47.85 -41.73 1.19
C PHE A 151 46.60 -41.23 0.50
N HIS A 152 45.62 -40.70 1.24
CA HIS A 152 44.46 -40.03 0.66
C HIS A 152 44.87 -38.85 -0.22
N ILE A 153 45.79 -38.00 0.23
CA ILE A 153 46.26 -36.83 -0.55
C ILE A 153 46.98 -37.26 -1.83
N ILE A 154 47.89 -38.24 -1.74
CA ILE A 154 48.70 -38.68 -2.88
C ILE A 154 47.85 -39.46 -3.91
N SER A 155 46.89 -40.28 -3.47
CA SER A 155 45.99 -41.03 -4.37
C SER A 155 44.87 -40.16 -4.99
N SER A 156 44.64 -38.96 -4.44
CA SER A 156 43.65 -38.00 -4.97
C SER A 156 44.27 -36.93 -5.87
N ASP A 157 45.56 -37.08 -6.21
CA ASP A 157 46.26 -36.17 -7.11
C ASP A 157 45.83 -36.41 -8.58
N THR A 158 45.29 -35.36 -9.19
CA THR A 158 44.73 -35.36 -10.54
C THR A 158 45.79 -35.51 -11.65
N GLU A 159 47.05 -35.13 -11.42
CA GLU A 159 48.11 -35.35 -12.41
C GLU A 159 48.53 -36.83 -12.48
N LEU A 160 48.35 -37.60 -11.40
CA LEU A 160 48.57 -39.05 -11.38
C LEU A 160 47.50 -39.82 -12.15
N CYS A 161 46.23 -39.40 -12.03
CA CYS A 161 45.12 -40.06 -12.71
C CYS A 161 45.15 -39.86 -14.25
N LEU A 162 45.77 -38.76 -14.72
CA LEU A 162 45.91 -38.46 -16.15
C LEU A 162 46.99 -39.30 -16.86
N THR A 163 47.92 -39.92 -16.14
CA THR A 163 49.00 -40.75 -16.71
C THR A 163 48.67 -42.25 -16.73
N CYS A 164 47.52 -42.66 -16.19
CA CYS A 164 47.06 -44.05 -16.22
C CYS A 164 46.32 -44.35 -17.55
N PRO A 165 46.75 -45.33 -18.37
CA PRO A 165 46.20 -45.55 -19.72
C PRO A 165 44.76 -46.07 -19.81
N SER A 166 44.05 -46.15 -18.69
CA SER A 166 42.70 -46.76 -18.59
C SER A 166 41.68 -45.83 -17.92
N SER A 167 41.79 -44.52 -18.14
CA SER A 167 40.93 -43.48 -17.55
C SER A 167 39.79 -43.05 -18.49
N ASP A 168 38.99 -44.02 -18.92
CA ASP A 168 37.62 -43.79 -19.39
C ASP A 168 36.71 -44.42 -18.35
N LEU A 169 35.80 -43.63 -17.75
CA LEU A 169 34.78 -44.00 -16.74
C LEU A 169 35.22 -43.86 -15.27
N PHE A 170 35.02 -42.67 -14.68
CA PHE A 170 34.97 -42.52 -13.22
C PHE A 170 33.50 -42.40 -12.77
N ILE A 171 32.92 -43.52 -12.31
CA ILE A 171 31.65 -43.59 -11.58
C ILE A 171 32.00 -43.92 -10.13
N SER A 172 32.00 -42.95 -9.21
CA SER A 172 32.14 -43.26 -7.79
C SER A 172 30.77 -43.45 -7.13
N THR A 173 30.30 -44.69 -7.14
CA THR A 173 29.27 -45.17 -6.22
C THR A 173 29.91 -45.39 -4.84
N VAL A 174 29.63 -44.57 -3.83
CA VAL A 174 29.96 -44.88 -2.43
C VAL A 174 28.82 -44.45 -1.50
N LEU A 175 28.21 -45.43 -0.84
CA LEU A 175 27.34 -45.25 0.33
C LEU A 175 28.13 -45.53 1.63
N LEU A 176 28.09 -44.53 2.52
CA LEU A 176 27.74 -44.58 3.96
C LEU A 176 28.75 -44.99 5.06
N ARG A 177 28.87 -44.03 6.01
CA ARG A 177 29.20 -44.00 7.47
C ARG A 177 30.63 -43.64 7.88
N ASP A 178 30.91 -42.80 8.90
CA ASP A 178 30.30 -41.73 9.75
C ASP A 178 31.45 -41.27 10.73
N PRO A 179 31.48 -40.14 11.52
CA PRO A 179 30.37 -39.32 12.03
C PRO A 179 30.61 -37.79 12.11
N SER A 180 29.82 -36.99 11.38
CA SER A 180 29.32 -35.68 11.89
C SER A 180 28.34 -34.94 10.97
N SER A 181 27.58 -35.60 10.10
CA SER A 181 26.27 -35.14 9.58
C SER A 181 25.75 -36.13 8.55
N LEU A 182 24.51 -36.57 8.74
CA LEU A 182 23.85 -37.63 7.96
C LEU A 182 23.55 -37.18 6.52
N PHE A 183 24.09 -37.90 5.52
CA PHE A 183 23.59 -37.90 4.13
C PHE A 183 22.99 -39.28 3.81
N LYS A 184 21.83 -39.33 3.16
CA LYS A 184 21.23 -40.56 2.59
C LYS A 184 20.85 -40.28 1.13
N LEU A 185 21.45 -41.02 0.19
CA LEU A 185 21.10 -41.00 -1.22
C LEU A 185 20.48 -42.35 -1.63
N PRO A 186 19.23 -42.40 -2.09
CA PRO A 186 18.82 -43.35 -3.13
C PRO A 186 19.17 -42.72 -4.49
N LEU A 187 20.18 -43.24 -5.18
CA LEU A 187 20.69 -42.66 -6.43
C LEU A 187 20.00 -43.32 -7.65
N ASP A 188 19.04 -42.63 -8.28
CA ASP A 188 18.56 -42.93 -9.65
C ASP A 188 19.07 -41.81 -10.58
N ILE A 189 20.34 -41.89 -10.98
CA ILE A 189 20.93 -41.01 -12.00
C ILE A 189 21.03 -41.82 -13.29
N ASP A 190 20.14 -41.57 -14.24
CA ASP A 190 20.22 -42.17 -15.58
C ASP A 190 21.13 -41.30 -16.46
N THR A 191 22.38 -41.73 -16.66
CA THR A 191 23.38 -41.04 -17.48
C THR A 191 23.39 -41.60 -18.90
N THR A 192 22.45 -41.18 -19.75
CA THR A 192 22.46 -41.55 -21.18
C THR A 192 23.41 -40.70 -22.04
N SER A 193 24.11 -39.70 -21.46
CA SER A 193 25.09 -38.84 -22.14
C SER A 193 26.45 -38.82 -21.42
N PRO A 194 27.59 -38.90 -22.14
CA PRO A 194 28.92 -39.11 -21.57
C PRO A 194 29.61 -37.80 -21.15
N PHE A 195 28.96 -36.96 -20.33
CA PHE A 195 29.57 -35.70 -19.86
C PHE A 195 29.38 -35.46 -18.36
N LEU A 196 30.45 -34.93 -17.74
CA LEU A 196 30.73 -34.82 -16.30
C LEU A 196 29.52 -34.52 -15.40
N ILE A 197 29.15 -35.47 -14.54
CA ILE A 197 28.49 -35.20 -13.25
C ILE A 197 29.62 -35.16 -12.21
N GLY A 198 30.15 -33.97 -11.95
CA GLY A 198 31.12 -33.78 -10.88
C GLY A 198 30.41 -33.71 -9.52
N LEU A 199 30.35 -34.81 -8.78
CA LEU A 199 30.10 -34.78 -7.32
C LEU A 199 31.38 -34.27 -6.65
N SER A 200 31.64 -32.96 -6.68
CA SER A 200 32.84 -32.41 -6.05
C SER A 200 32.59 -32.15 -4.56
N PHE A 201 33.00 -33.07 -3.70
CA PHE A 201 33.30 -32.74 -2.30
C PHE A 201 34.70 -32.11 -2.20
N LEU A 202 34.90 -31.03 -2.95
CA LEU A 202 36.07 -30.16 -2.79
C LEU A 202 35.58 -28.86 -2.18
N THR A 203 36.37 -28.31 -1.28
CA THR A 203 36.19 -27.08 -0.48
C THR A 203 35.86 -25.79 -1.27
N PHE A 204 35.58 -25.89 -2.58
CA PHE A 204 35.24 -24.80 -3.49
C PHE A 204 34.15 -25.14 -4.55
N GLY A 205 33.55 -26.35 -4.55
CA GLY A 205 32.56 -26.75 -5.57
C GLY A 205 31.12 -26.83 -5.06
N ALA A 206 30.13 -26.71 -5.95
CA ALA A 206 28.72 -26.99 -5.65
C ALA A 206 28.52 -28.49 -5.34
N ALA A 207 27.41 -28.85 -4.66
CA ALA A 207 27.12 -30.26 -4.36
C ALA A 207 26.90 -31.08 -5.64
N VAL A 208 26.16 -30.51 -6.59
CA VAL A 208 25.96 -31.03 -7.94
C VAL A 208 26.26 -29.91 -8.93
N CYS A 209 27.21 -30.13 -9.84
CA CYS A 209 27.54 -29.20 -10.92
C CYS A 209 27.23 -29.85 -12.28
N VAL A 210 26.44 -29.16 -13.11
CA VAL A 210 26.06 -29.58 -14.46
C VAL A 210 26.46 -28.48 -15.43
N THR A 211 27.38 -28.79 -16.34
CA THR A 211 27.96 -27.83 -17.29
C THR A 211 28.10 -28.46 -18.67
N GLY A 212 27.95 -27.65 -19.71
CA GLY A 212 28.16 -28.05 -21.09
C GLY A 212 26.86 -28.14 -21.89
N LYS A 213 26.94 -27.81 -23.18
CA LYS A 213 25.80 -27.69 -24.09
C LYS A 213 25.04 -29.01 -24.33
N GLU A 214 25.69 -30.14 -24.11
CA GLU A 214 25.13 -31.49 -24.29
C GLU A 214 24.79 -32.16 -22.95
N ALA A 215 24.92 -31.44 -21.83
CA ALA A 215 24.62 -31.97 -20.51
C ALA A 215 23.11 -31.92 -20.25
N GLU A 216 22.47 -33.08 -20.21
CA GLU A 216 21.02 -33.23 -19.99
C GLU A 216 20.72 -34.32 -18.93
N PRO A 217 21.26 -34.22 -17.69
CA PRO A 217 21.09 -35.28 -16.71
C PRO A 217 19.65 -35.36 -16.19
N THR A 218 19.27 -36.53 -15.69
CA THR A 218 18.05 -36.72 -14.92
C THR A 218 18.42 -36.96 -13.45
N VAL A 219 17.98 -36.06 -12.56
CA VAL A 219 18.24 -36.12 -11.11
C VAL A 219 16.89 -36.20 -10.40
N LYS A 220 16.61 -37.34 -9.76
CA LYS A 220 15.33 -37.57 -9.09
C LYS A 220 15.51 -38.13 -7.70
N HIS A 221 14.63 -37.75 -6.78
CA HIS A 221 14.58 -38.27 -5.41
C HIS A 221 15.90 -38.13 -4.63
N CYS A 222 16.72 -37.14 -4.98
CA CYS A 222 17.99 -36.89 -4.34
C CYS A 222 17.84 -35.92 -3.15
N ASP A 223 18.67 -36.13 -2.12
CA ASP A 223 18.86 -35.20 -1.00
C ASP A 223 20.18 -34.41 -1.20
N ILE A 224 20.04 -33.13 -1.52
CA ILE A 224 21.11 -32.17 -1.81
C ILE A 224 21.13 -31.13 -0.69
N SER A 225 21.55 -31.57 0.49
CA SER A 225 21.49 -30.76 1.71
C SER A 225 22.84 -30.45 2.36
N ASP A 226 22.84 -29.52 3.31
CA ASP A 226 23.95 -29.27 4.24
C ASP A 226 25.31 -28.99 3.56
N CYS A 227 25.28 -28.44 2.36
CA CYS A 227 26.50 -28.12 1.61
C CYS A 227 27.09 -26.78 2.07
N GLU A 228 28.42 -26.69 2.18
CA GLU A 228 29.12 -25.44 2.48
C GLU A 228 29.16 -24.45 1.29
N ASN A 229 28.52 -24.80 0.17
CA ASN A 229 28.46 -24.04 -1.07
C ASN A 229 27.03 -24.10 -1.67
N VAL A 230 26.89 -23.85 -2.98
CA VAL A 230 25.63 -24.00 -3.73
C VAL A 230 25.20 -25.46 -3.76
N GLY A 231 23.90 -25.74 -3.63
CA GLY A 231 23.36 -27.10 -3.76
C GLY A 231 23.51 -27.62 -5.18
N LEU A 232 22.74 -27.06 -6.11
CA LEU A 232 22.72 -27.45 -7.52
C LEU A 232 23.16 -26.29 -8.41
N TYR A 233 24.23 -26.46 -9.18
CA TYR A 233 24.76 -25.45 -10.08
C TYR A 233 24.68 -25.90 -11.53
N ILE A 234 23.90 -25.19 -12.35
CA ILE A 234 23.62 -25.52 -13.74
C ILE A 234 24.06 -24.35 -14.62
N THR A 235 24.97 -24.61 -15.56
CA THR A 235 25.64 -23.55 -16.33
C THR A 235 25.96 -23.98 -17.77
N ASP A 236 26.35 -23.01 -18.60
CA ASP A 236 26.93 -23.20 -19.93
C ASP A 236 26.05 -24.02 -20.88
N HIS A 237 24.81 -23.54 -21.05
CA HIS A 237 23.77 -24.16 -21.89
C HIS A 237 23.27 -25.54 -21.42
N ALA A 238 23.71 -26.02 -20.25
CA ALA A 238 23.23 -27.28 -19.70
C ALA A 238 21.71 -27.29 -19.51
N GLN A 239 21.11 -28.45 -19.79
CA GLN A 239 19.71 -28.76 -19.57
C GLN A 239 19.61 -29.78 -18.42
N GLY A 240 18.53 -30.57 -18.43
CA GLY A 240 18.31 -31.67 -17.51
C GLY A 240 16.95 -31.60 -16.81
N ILE A 241 16.57 -32.73 -16.22
CA ILE A 241 15.31 -32.92 -15.51
C ILE A 241 15.64 -33.16 -14.03
N TYR A 242 15.12 -32.30 -13.17
CA TYR A 242 15.34 -32.34 -11.72
C TYR A 242 13.98 -32.46 -11.03
N GLU A 243 13.61 -33.66 -10.60
CA GLU A 243 12.27 -33.92 -10.05
C GLU A 243 12.31 -34.50 -8.64
N GLU A 244 11.44 -34.01 -7.76
CA GLU A 244 11.21 -34.60 -6.43
C GLU A 244 12.49 -34.68 -5.57
N ASN A 245 13.37 -33.70 -5.72
CA ASN A 245 14.58 -33.58 -4.92
C ASN A 245 14.36 -32.68 -3.69
N GLU A 246 15.08 -33.02 -2.63
CA GLU A 246 15.22 -32.22 -1.41
C GLU A 246 16.49 -31.38 -1.54
N ILE A 247 16.38 -30.05 -1.49
CA ILE A 247 17.52 -29.13 -1.63
C ILE A 247 17.50 -28.17 -0.44
N SER A 248 18.31 -28.45 0.59
CA SER A 248 18.13 -27.73 1.85
C SER A 248 19.37 -27.44 2.67
N ARG A 249 19.30 -26.41 3.53
CA ARG A 249 20.38 -26.06 4.49
C ARG A 249 21.75 -25.79 3.86
N ASN A 250 21.78 -25.46 2.56
CA ASN A 250 22.99 -25.08 1.84
C ASN A 250 23.47 -23.68 2.25
N ALA A 251 24.78 -23.46 2.26
CA ALA A 251 25.38 -22.22 2.74
C ALA A 251 25.24 -21.05 1.75
N LEU A 252 25.23 -21.35 0.45
CA LEU A 252 24.86 -20.42 -0.61
C LEU A 252 23.47 -20.79 -1.16
N ALA A 253 23.16 -20.41 -2.40
CA ALA A 253 21.84 -20.67 -2.95
C ALA A 253 21.54 -22.17 -3.08
N GLY A 254 20.26 -22.53 -3.00
CA GLY A 254 19.83 -23.90 -3.26
C GLY A 254 20.12 -24.32 -4.69
N VAL A 255 19.76 -23.46 -5.66
CA VAL A 255 19.95 -23.70 -7.10
C VAL A 255 20.52 -22.46 -7.78
N TRP A 256 21.56 -22.63 -8.58
CA TRP A 256 22.06 -21.65 -9.54
C TRP A 256 21.78 -22.09 -10.98
N VAL A 257 21.23 -21.18 -11.78
CA VAL A 257 21.07 -21.35 -13.23
C VAL A 257 21.69 -20.16 -13.94
N LYS A 258 22.74 -20.38 -14.72
CA LYS A 258 23.41 -19.29 -15.44
C LYS A 258 23.91 -19.65 -16.83
N ASN A 259 24.45 -18.67 -17.56
CA ASN A 259 25.09 -18.86 -18.86
C ASN A 259 24.19 -19.62 -19.85
N ASN A 260 22.95 -19.17 -20.00
CA ASN A 260 21.94 -19.78 -20.88
C ASN A 260 21.55 -21.23 -20.54
N ALA A 261 21.88 -21.74 -19.35
CA ALA A 261 21.36 -23.00 -18.87
C ALA A 261 19.82 -22.96 -18.78
N ASN A 262 19.16 -24.10 -19.02
CA ASN A 262 17.71 -24.18 -19.08
C ASN A 262 17.19 -25.51 -18.50
N PRO A 263 17.28 -25.68 -17.17
CA PRO A 263 16.81 -26.90 -16.51
C PRO A 263 15.29 -26.99 -16.44
N ILE A 264 14.77 -28.20 -16.36
CA ILE A 264 13.38 -28.47 -16.01
C ILE A 264 13.34 -28.95 -14.56
N MET A 265 12.79 -28.16 -13.66
CA MET A 265 12.71 -28.47 -12.23
C MET A 265 11.26 -28.65 -11.80
N ARG A 266 10.87 -29.85 -11.35
CA ARG A 266 9.49 -30.13 -10.91
C ARG A 266 9.40 -30.74 -9.52
N ARG A 267 8.41 -30.31 -8.74
CA ARG A 267 8.08 -30.96 -7.45
C ARG A 267 9.26 -31.07 -6.48
N ASN A 268 10.24 -30.16 -6.58
CA ASN A 268 11.37 -30.12 -5.66
C ASN A 268 11.02 -29.30 -4.41
N HIS A 269 11.70 -29.61 -3.32
CA HIS A 269 11.61 -28.89 -2.06
C HIS A 269 12.90 -28.11 -1.83
N ILE A 270 12.85 -26.78 -1.84
CA ILE A 270 14.03 -25.91 -1.79
C ILE A 270 13.96 -24.99 -0.58
N HIS A 271 14.63 -25.34 0.51
CA HIS A 271 14.35 -24.65 1.77
C HIS A 271 15.48 -24.53 2.77
N HIS A 272 15.29 -23.64 3.75
CA HIS A 272 16.20 -23.44 4.89
C HIS A 272 17.65 -23.14 4.46
N GLY A 273 17.85 -22.68 3.23
CA GLY A 273 19.15 -22.22 2.73
C GLY A 273 19.57 -20.92 3.41
N ARG A 274 20.88 -20.72 3.56
CA ARG A 274 21.44 -19.50 4.16
C ARG A 274 21.53 -18.32 3.18
N ASP A 275 21.06 -18.51 1.96
CA ASP A 275 21.05 -17.55 0.86
C ASP A 275 19.68 -17.61 0.12
N VAL A 276 19.65 -17.30 -1.19
CA VAL A 276 18.48 -17.42 -2.09
C VAL A 276 18.09 -18.90 -2.31
N GLY A 277 16.79 -19.20 -2.46
CA GLY A 277 16.34 -20.54 -2.85
C GLY A 277 16.81 -20.93 -4.26
N VAL A 278 16.33 -20.20 -5.27
CA VAL A 278 16.72 -20.35 -6.68
C VAL A 278 17.24 -19.02 -7.22
N PHE A 279 18.44 -19.02 -7.78
CA PHE A 279 19.05 -17.84 -8.39
C PHE A 279 19.34 -18.08 -9.88
N THR A 280 18.70 -17.28 -10.72
CA THR A 280 18.87 -17.30 -12.18
C THR A 280 19.53 -16.01 -12.65
N PHE A 281 20.66 -16.11 -13.35
CA PHE A 281 21.45 -14.94 -13.77
C PHE A 281 22.23 -15.20 -15.06
N ASP A 282 22.86 -14.17 -15.64
CA ASP A 282 23.65 -14.24 -16.89
C ASP A 282 22.91 -14.99 -18.02
N ASN A 283 21.71 -14.51 -18.37
CA ASN A 283 20.81 -15.12 -19.36
C ASN A 283 20.34 -16.54 -19.02
N GLY A 284 20.47 -16.99 -17.77
CA GLY A 284 19.89 -18.24 -17.29
C GLY A 284 18.38 -18.30 -17.57
N LEU A 285 17.92 -19.47 -18.00
CA LEU A 285 16.52 -19.78 -18.27
C LEU A 285 16.02 -20.76 -17.20
N GLY A 286 15.22 -21.74 -17.60
CA GLY A 286 14.71 -22.79 -16.74
C GLY A 286 13.19 -22.77 -16.64
N TYR A 287 12.62 -23.96 -16.53
CA TYR A 287 11.20 -24.20 -16.31
C TYR A 287 10.99 -24.83 -14.94
N PHE A 288 10.38 -24.06 -14.03
CA PHE A 288 10.14 -24.45 -12.65
C PHE A 288 8.65 -24.68 -12.45
N GLU A 289 8.25 -25.89 -12.12
CA GLU A 289 6.84 -26.27 -11.99
C GLU A 289 6.55 -26.97 -10.67
N THR A 290 5.58 -26.45 -9.91
CA THR A 290 5.10 -27.10 -8.68
C THR A 290 6.22 -27.37 -7.67
N ASN A 291 7.22 -26.48 -7.60
CA ASN A 291 8.25 -26.52 -6.57
C ASN A 291 7.77 -25.77 -5.32
N ASP A 292 8.19 -26.24 -4.16
CA ASP A 292 7.96 -25.60 -2.86
C ASP A 292 9.28 -24.96 -2.39
N ILE A 293 9.28 -23.62 -2.26
CA ILE A 293 10.48 -22.82 -2.00
C ILE A 293 10.25 -21.95 -0.76
N HIS A 294 10.89 -22.28 0.36
CA HIS A 294 10.55 -21.61 1.62
C HIS A 294 11.66 -21.54 2.67
N ASN A 295 11.46 -20.70 3.70
CA ASN A 295 12.39 -20.53 4.84
C ASN A 295 13.85 -20.23 4.43
N ASN A 296 14.07 -19.71 3.22
CA ASN A 296 15.39 -19.28 2.76
C ASN A 296 15.73 -17.90 3.35
N ARG A 297 17.01 -17.65 3.62
CA ARG A 297 17.47 -16.41 4.27
C ARG A 297 17.31 -15.18 3.39
N ILE A 298 17.39 -15.32 2.07
CA ILE A 298 17.15 -14.21 1.13
C ILE A 298 15.85 -14.47 0.39
N ALA A 299 15.84 -14.31 -0.93
CA ALA A 299 14.64 -14.44 -1.72
C ALA A 299 14.35 -15.92 -1.98
N GLY A 300 13.08 -16.27 -2.15
CA GLY A 300 12.75 -17.59 -2.65
C GLY A 300 13.29 -17.78 -4.07
N PHE A 301 13.08 -16.76 -4.91
CA PHE A 301 13.50 -16.78 -6.31
C PHE A 301 14.14 -15.44 -6.70
N GLU A 302 15.35 -15.46 -7.22
CA GLU A 302 16.07 -14.27 -7.70
C GLU A 302 16.39 -14.37 -9.21
N VAL A 303 16.19 -13.26 -9.92
CA VAL A 303 16.43 -13.13 -11.36
C VAL A 303 17.23 -11.87 -11.66
N LYS A 304 18.38 -12.02 -12.32
CA LYS A 304 19.34 -10.94 -12.60
C LYS A 304 19.91 -11.03 -14.02
N ALA A 305 20.47 -9.94 -14.54
CA ALA A 305 21.38 -9.94 -15.69
C ALA A 305 20.81 -10.63 -16.94
N GLY A 306 19.60 -10.21 -17.32
CA GLY A 306 18.91 -10.71 -18.53
C GLY A 306 18.32 -12.11 -18.41
N ALA A 307 18.45 -12.79 -17.27
CA ALA A 307 17.82 -14.09 -17.03
C ALA A 307 16.29 -14.03 -17.22
N ASN A 308 15.73 -15.13 -17.69
CA ASN A 308 14.32 -15.22 -18.08
C ASN A 308 13.73 -16.62 -17.79
N PRO A 309 13.62 -17.01 -16.51
CA PRO A 309 13.01 -18.28 -16.12
C PRO A 309 11.49 -18.26 -16.28
N THR A 310 10.89 -19.43 -16.40
CA THR A 310 9.44 -19.64 -16.36
C THR A 310 9.08 -20.42 -15.10
N VAL A 311 8.33 -19.79 -14.19
CA VAL A 311 7.97 -20.33 -12.87
C VAL A 311 6.45 -20.45 -12.77
N VAL A 312 5.97 -21.68 -12.67
CA VAL A 312 4.55 -22.03 -12.84
C VAL A 312 4.06 -22.89 -11.67
N ARG A 313 2.96 -22.49 -11.03
CA ARG A 313 2.31 -23.27 -9.96
C ARG A 313 3.23 -23.62 -8.78
N CYS A 314 4.27 -22.84 -8.52
CA CYS A 314 5.13 -22.99 -7.36
C CYS A 314 4.54 -22.30 -6.12
N GLU A 315 4.97 -22.75 -4.94
CA GLU A 315 4.70 -22.10 -3.65
C GLU A 315 5.98 -21.44 -3.15
N ILE A 316 5.95 -20.13 -2.92
CA ILE A 316 7.12 -19.32 -2.53
C ILE A 316 6.80 -18.56 -1.26
N HIS A 317 7.27 -19.04 -0.11
CA HIS A 317 6.76 -18.57 1.17
C HIS A 317 7.76 -18.57 2.32
N ASN A 318 7.41 -17.85 3.39
CA ASN A 318 8.21 -17.80 4.63
C ASN A 318 9.69 -17.43 4.43
N GLY A 319 10.04 -16.72 3.35
CA GLY A 319 11.37 -16.18 3.13
C GLY A 319 11.66 -15.02 4.08
N GLN A 320 12.92 -14.87 4.49
CA GLN A 320 13.31 -13.74 5.37
C GLN A 320 13.42 -12.41 4.62
N THR A 321 13.43 -12.41 3.27
CA THR A 321 13.29 -11.20 2.45
C THR A 321 12.07 -11.29 1.52
N GLY A 322 12.19 -10.92 0.24
CA GLY A 322 11.10 -10.94 -0.73
C GLY A 322 10.87 -12.33 -1.33
N GLY A 323 9.66 -12.65 -1.76
CA GLY A 323 9.39 -13.95 -2.37
C GLY A 323 10.13 -14.12 -3.70
N ILE A 324 9.87 -13.19 -4.63
CA ILE A 324 10.52 -13.09 -5.93
C ILE A 324 11.27 -11.76 -6.02
N TYR A 325 12.52 -11.78 -6.45
CA TYR A 325 13.34 -10.59 -6.65
C TYR A 325 13.89 -10.53 -8.08
N VAL A 326 13.43 -9.55 -8.86
CA VAL A 326 13.86 -9.33 -10.26
C VAL A 326 14.59 -7.99 -10.37
N HIS A 327 15.86 -8.04 -10.75
CA HIS A 327 16.71 -6.86 -10.85
C HIS A 327 17.71 -6.93 -12.02
N GLU A 328 18.41 -5.83 -12.27
CA GLU A 328 19.42 -5.65 -13.32
C GLU A 328 19.02 -6.21 -14.70
N ASN A 329 17.95 -5.64 -15.28
CA ASN A 329 17.38 -6.08 -16.56
C ASN A 329 16.86 -7.55 -16.55
N GLY A 330 16.63 -8.12 -15.37
CA GLY A 330 16.00 -9.42 -15.21
C GLY A 330 14.60 -9.43 -15.81
N ARG A 331 14.21 -10.60 -16.30
CA ARG A 331 12.88 -10.86 -16.85
C ARG A 331 12.24 -12.00 -16.05
N GLY A 332 11.57 -12.91 -16.73
CA GLY A 332 10.93 -14.07 -16.13
C GLY A 332 9.41 -14.00 -16.23
N GLN A 333 8.82 -15.19 -16.24
CA GLN A 333 7.38 -15.39 -16.25
C GLN A 333 6.98 -16.12 -14.98
N PHE A 334 6.24 -15.45 -14.10
CA PHE A 334 5.74 -16.02 -12.86
C PHE A 334 4.23 -16.17 -12.98
N ILE A 335 3.77 -17.41 -13.20
CA ILE A 335 2.40 -17.73 -13.59
C ILE A 335 1.76 -18.68 -12.57
N GLU A 336 0.57 -18.35 -12.07
CA GLU A 336 -0.24 -19.27 -11.24
C GLU A 336 0.47 -19.74 -9.95
N ASN A 337 1.40 -18.94 -9.42
CA ASN A 337 2.12 -19.25 -8.17
C ASN A 337 1.38 -18.73 -6.94
N LYS A 338 1.68 -19.31 -5.78
CA LYS A 338 1.29 -18.79 -4.47
C LYS A 338 2.51 -18.17 -3.80
N ILE A 339 2.41 -16.90 -3.43
CA ILE A 339 3.52 -16.13 -2.85
C ILE A 339 3.03 -15.48 -1.55
N HIS A 340 3.49 -15.97 -0.41
CA HIS A 340 2.91 -15.52 0.86
C HIS A 340 3.83 -15.60 2.07
N SER A 341 3.45 -14.91 3.14
CA SER A 341 4.12 -14.99 4.45
C SER A 341 5.62 -14.66 4.40
N ASN A 342 6.05 -13.93 3.37
CA ASN A 342 7.41 -13.43 3.23
C ASN A 342 7.59 -12.18 4.11
N ASN A 343 8.77 -12.01 4.69
CA ASN A 343 9.06 -10.89 5.58
C ASN A 343 9.12 -9.55 4.84
N PHE A 344 9.50 -9.53 3.56
CA PHE A 344 9.38 -8.36 2.70
C PHE A 344 8.29 -8.55 1.64
N ALA A 345 8.33 -7.79 0.55
CA ALA A 345 7.26 -7.84 -0.43
C ALA A 345 7.20 -9.21 -1.13
N GLY A 346 6.02 -9.62 -1.57
CA GLY A 346 5.88 -10.86 -2.33
C GLY A 346 6.73 -10.85 -3.60
N VAL A 347 6.71 -9.73 -4.34
CA VAL A 347 7.49 -9.53 -5.56
C VAL A 347 8.20 -8.18 -5.53
N TRP A 348 9.50 -8.19 -5.83
CA TRP A 348 10.34 -7.02 -6.02
C TRP A 348 10.78 -6.90 -7.48
N ILE A 349 10.57 -5.72 -8.07
CA ILE A 349 10.99 -5.41 -9.44
C ILE A 349 11.78 -4.10 -9.42
N THR A 350 13.03 -4.16 -9.86
CA THR A 350 13.91 -2.99 -9.86
C THR A 350 14.94 -3.00 -10.97
N SER A 351 15.72 -1.93 -11.08
CA SER A 351 16.86 -1.80 -12.00
C SER A 351 16.49 -2.18 -13.43
N HIS A 352 15.49 -1.50 -13.99
CA HIS A 352 15.01 -1.67 -15.37
C HIS A 352 14.43 -3.06 -15.71
N SER A 353 14.15 -3.88 -14.70
CA SER A 353 13.60 -5.22 -14.91
C SER A 353 12.18 -5.20 -15.42
N ASN A 354 11.80 -6.23 -16.19
CA ASN A 354 10.51 -6.30 -16.87
C ASN A 354 9.93 -7.73 -16.86
N PRO A 355 9.56 -8.28 -15.68
CA PRO A 355 8.96 -9.60 -15.58
C PRO A 355 7.47 -9.58 -15.92
N THR A 356 6.91 -10.77 -16.18
CA THR A 356 5.46 -11.00 -16.25
C THR A 356 4.99 -11.71 -14.99
N ILE A 357 4.14 -11.05 -14.21
CA ILE A 357 3.51 -11.58 -12.99
C ILE A 357 2.03 -11.80 -13.30
N ARG A 358 1.63 -13.06 -13.53
CA ARG A 358 0.31 -13.39 -14.04
C ARG A 358 -0.43 -14.47 -13.24
N ARG A 359 -1.70 -14.23 -12.91
CA ARG A 359 -2.58 -15.23 -12.24
C ARG A 359 -2.03 -15.77 -10.90
N ASN A 360 -1.17 -15.03 -10.21
CA ASN A 360 -0.63 -15.44 -8.92
C ASN A 360 -1.56 -15.04 -7.77
N GLU A 361 -1.45 -15.76 -6.67
CA GLU A 361 -1.99 -15.36 -5.36
C GLU A 361 -0.86 -14.77 -4.51
N ILE A 362 -0.95 -13.49 -4.14
CA ILE A 362 0.10 -12.77 -3.40
C ILE A 362 -0.47 -12.23 -2.10
N TYR A 363 -0.16 -12.86 -0.97
CA TYR A 363 -0.89 -12.56 0.26
C TYR A 363 -0.12 -12.69 1.57
N ASN A 364 -0.64 -12.03 2.62
CA ASN A 364 -0.14 -12.10 3.99
C ASN A 364 1.38 -11.87 4.12
N GLY A 365 1.97 -11.04 3.25
CA GLY A 365 3.35 -10.57 3.40
C GLY A 365 3.45 -9.44 4.42
N HIS A 366 4.61 -9.30 5.08
CA HIS A 366 4.83 -8.23 6.06
C HIS A 366 5.19 -6.87 5.43
N GLN A 367 5.30 -6.79 4.10
CA GLN A 367 5.38 -5.54 3.33
C GLN A 367 4.31 -5.48 2.23
N GLY A 368 4.61 -4.89 1.07
CA GLY A 368 3.67 -4.78 -0.04
C GLY A 368 3.50 -6.10 -0.80
N GLY A 369 2.45 -6.24 -1.60
CA GLY A 369 2.30 -7.44 -2.45
C GLY A 369 3.34 -7.43 -3.57
N VAL A 370 3.28 -6.42 -4.42
CA VAL A 370 4.23 -6.17 -5.52
C VAL A 370 4.85 -4.79 -5.34
N TYR A 371 6.17 -4.72 -5.27
CA TYR A 371 6.91 -3.47 -5.08
C TYR A 371 7.87 -3.21 -6.24
N ILE A 372 7.65 -2.08 -6.91
CA ILE A 372 8.29 -1.70 -8.17
C ILE A 372 9.00 -0.35 -7.95
N PHE A 373 10.32 -0.34 -8.13
CA PHE A 373 11.16 0.84 -7.91
C PHE A 373 12.35 0.85 -8.88
N GLY A 374 13.16 1.93 -8.88
CA GLY A 374 14.40 2.00 -9.68
C GLY A 374 14.18 1.78 -11.18
N GLU A 375 13.22 2.50 -11.78
CA GLU A 375 12.86 2.35 -13.20
C GLU A 375 12.37 0.95 -13.58
N GLY A 376 11.87 0.20 -12.60
CA GLY A 376 11.23 -1.10 -12.80
C GLY A 376 9.99 -0.99 -13.70
N ARG A 377 9.77 -2.05 -14.48
CA ARG A 377 8.61 -2.20 -15.36
C ARG A 377 7.91 -3.51 -15.02
N GLY A 378 7.26 -4.13 -15.99
CA GLY A 378 6.62 -5.43 -15.84
C GLY A 378 5.15 -5.39 -16.21
N LEU A 379 4.64 -6.57 -16.53
CA LEU A 379 3.22 -6.83 -16.73
C LEU A 379 2.67 -7.56 -15.51
N ILE A 380 1.82 -6.90 -14.74
CA ILE A 380 1.17 -7.45 -13.56
C ILE A 380 -0.30 -7.64 -13.92
N GLU A 381 -0.70 -8.89 -14.19
CA GLU A 381 -2.06 -9.16 -14.66
C GLU A 381 -2.78 -10.36 -14.05
N HIS A 382 -4.10 -10.26 -13.90
CA HIS A 382 -4.93 -11.36 -13.39
C HIS A 382 -4.54 -11.89 -11.99
N ASN A 383 -3.76 -11.14 -11.20
CA ASN A 383 -3.34 -11.58 -9.87
C ASN A 383 -4.39 -11.28 -8.82
N ASN A 384 -4.40 -12.08 -7.75
CA ASN A 384 -5.18 -11.83 -6.55
C ASN A 384 -4.25 -11.44 -5.39
N ILE A 385 -4.28 -10.16 -5.00
CA ILE A 385 -3.32 -9.56 -4.05
C ILE A 385 -4.06 -9.10 -2.80
N TYR A 386 -3.77 -9.70 -1.63
CA TYR A 386 -4.56 -9.46 -0.43
C TYR A 386 -3.88 -9.68 0.91
N GLY A 387 -4.40 -9.09 1.99
CA GLY A 387 -3.90 -9.36 3.36
C GLY A 387 -2.48 -8.86 3.65
N ASN A 388 -1.84 -8.16 2.73
CA ASN A 388 -0.49 -7.62 2.89
C ASN A 388 -0.48 -6.43 3.86
N ALA A 389 0.61 -6.29 4.62
CA ALA A 389 0.74 -5.26 5.66
C ALA A 389 0.93 -3.85 5.07
N LEU A 390 1.60 -3.73 3.91
CA LEU A 390 1.70 -2.46 3.16
C LEU A 390 0.82 -2.50 1.91
N ALA A 391 1.07 -1.61 0.95
CA ALA A 391 0.23 -1.48 -0.23
C ALA A 391 0.21 -2.77 -1.06
N GLY A 392 -0.94 -3.11 -1.64
CA GLY A 392 -1.05 -4.28 -2.51
C GLY A 392 -0.06 -4.18 -3.69
N ILE A 393 -0.04 -3.03 -4.36
CA ILE A 393 0.97 -2.69 -5.37
C ILE A 393 1.57 -1.33 -5.03
N GLN A 394 2.89 -1.23 -5.05
CA GLN A 394 3.62 0.02 -4.85
C GLN A 394 4.53 0.31 -6.05
N ILE A 395 4.40 1.52 -6.62
CA ILE A 395 5.12 1.98 -7.81
C ILE A 395 5.87 3.25 -7.46
N ARG A 396 7.19 3.27 -7.62
CA ARG A 396 8.00 4.46 -7.30
C ARG A 396 9.26 4.65 -8.11
N THR A 397 9.93 5.78 -7.90
CA THR A 397 11.26 6.08 -8.45
C THR A 397 11.27 5.91 -9.99
N ASN A 398 10.41 6.67 -10.67
CA ASN A 398 10.25 6.66 -12.14
C ASN A 398 9.85 5.29 -12.76
N SER A 399 9.38 4.34 -11.96
CA SER A 399 8.90 3.05 -12.47
C SER A 399 7.63 3.20 -13.32
N ASP A 400 7.48 2.37 -14.34
CA ASP A 400 6.41 2.44 -15.33
C ASP A 400 5.88 1.05 -15.72
N PRO A 401 5.12 0.38 -14.82
CA PRO A 401 4.55 -0.93 -15.08
C PRO A 401 3.18 -0.88 -15.77
N ILE A 402 2.75 -2.01 -16.32
CA ILE A 402 1.37 -2.24 -16.75
C ILE A 402 0.68 -3.11 -15.69
N VAL A 403 -0.36 -2.58 -15.05
CA VAL A 403 -1.14 -3.24 -14.00
C VAL A 403 -2.56 -3.41 -14.50
N ARG A 404 -2.99 -4.65 -14.80
CA ARG A 404 -4.33 -4.88 -15.34
C ARG A 404 -5.05 -6.14 -14.89
N TYR A 405 -6.38 -6.12 -14.83
CA TYR A 405 -7.18 -7.31 -14.46
C TYR A 405 -6.86 -7.90 -13.08
N ASN A 406 -6.24 -7.14 -12.17
CA ASN A 406 -5.92 -7.63 -10.84
C ASN A 406 -7.04 -7.36 -9.85
N LYS A 407 -7.15 -8.22 -8.84
CA LYS A 407 -7.95 -7.99 -7.64
C LYS A 407 -7.02 -7.60 -6.50
N ILE A 408 -7.22 -6.42 -5.92
CA ILE A 408 -6.34 -5.86 -4.88
C ILE A 408 -7.19 -5.48 -3.68
N HIS A 409 -7.15 -6.30 -2.63
CA HIS A 409 -8.15 -6.18 -1.59
C HIS A 409 -7.72 -6.59 -0.19
N HIS A 410 -8.47 -6.13 0.83
CA HIS A 410 -8.27 -6.52 2.22
C HIS A 410 -6.83 -6.33 2.73
N GLY A 411 -6.09 -5.36 2.18
CA GLY A 411 -4.77 -4.96 2.67
C GLY A 411 -4.87 -4.04 3.91
N GLN A 412 -3.79 -3.99 4.69
CA GLN A 412 -3.69 -3.11 5.87
C GLN A 412 -3.29 -1.67 5.51
N HIS A 413 -2.88 -1.43 4.26
CA HIS A 413 -2.58 -0.12 3.71
C HIS A 413 -3.53 0.23 2.55
N GLY A 414 -3.14 1.15 1.67
CA GLY A 414 -3.83 1.45 0.42
C GLY A 414 -3.68 0.34 -0.63
N GLY A 415 -4.62 0.25 -1.58
CA GLY A 415 -4.59 -0.80 -2.59
C GLY A 415 -3.42 -0.65 -3.56
N ILE A 416 -3.37 0.50 -4.25
CA ILE A 416 -2.26 0.87 -5.14
C ILE A 416 -1.64 2.17 -4.62
N TYR A 417 -0.32 2.22 -4.48
CA TYR A 417 0.39 3.39 -4.02
C TYR A 417 1.46 3.82 -5.03
N VAL A 418 1.27 4.98 -5.65
CA VAL A 418 2.16 5.56 -6.66
C VAL A 418 2.83 6.82 -6.10
N HIS A 419 4.15 6.77 -5.95
CA HIS A 419 4.92 7.86 -5.34
C HIS A 419 6.30 8.03 -5.99
N GLU A 420 7.05 9.06 -5.62
CA GLU A 420 8.36 9.44 -6.15
C GLU A 420 8.44 9.38 -7.70
N LYS A 421 7.61 10.20 -8.37
CA LYS A 421 7.53 10.24 -9.84
C LYS A 421 7.16 8.90 -10.48
N GLY A 422 6.48 8.02 -9.75
CA GLY A 422 5.94 6.78 -10.29
C GLY A 422 4.95 7.04 -11.43
N GLN A 423 4.97 6.16 -12.42
CA GLN A 423 4.11 6.19 -13.60
C GLN A 423 3.35 4.86 -13.70
N GLY A 424 2.99 4.44 -14.90
CA GLY A 424 2.31 3.18 -15.16
C GLY A 424 0.90 3.34 -15.69
N LEU A 425 0.51 2.32 -16.46
CA LEU A 425 -0.85 2.11 -16.92
C LEU A 425 -1.56 1.16 -15.95
N ILE A 426 -2.58 1.67 -15.26
CA ILE A 426 -3.39 0.91 -14.31
C ILE A 426 -4.80 0.79 -14.91
N GLU A 427 -5.13 -0.38 -15.45
CA GLU A 427 -6.40 -0.57 -16.17
C GLU A 427 -7.21 -1.80 -15.77
N GLU A 428 -8.53 -1.69 -15.75
CA GLU A 428 -9.42 -2.86 -15.58
C GLU A 428 -9.13 -3.68 -14.29
N ASN A 429 -8.66 -3.02 -13.23
CA ASN A 429 -8.43 -3.63 -11.91
C ASN A 429 -9.65 -3.43 -11.00
N GLU A 430 -9.82 -4.35 -10.05
CA GLU A 430 -10.80 -4.27 -8.97
C GLU A 430 -10.08 -4.03 -7.64
N VAL A 431 -10.30 -2.86 -7.02
CA VAL A 431 -9.60 -2.43 -5.81
C VAL A 431 -10.62 -2.15 -4.70
N TYR A 432 -10.58 -2.92 -3.60
CA TYR A 432 -11.63 -2.83 -2.58
C TYR A 432 -11.23 -3.30 -1.17
N ALA A 433 -11.99 -2.88 -0.16
CA ALA A 433 -11.83 -3.32 1.24
C ALA A 433 -10.42 -3.09 1.85
N ASN A 434 -9.61 -2.25 1.23
CA ASN A 434 -8.31 -1.83 1.76
C ASN A 434 -8.51 -0.83 2.91
N THR A 435 -7.57 -0.83 3.86
CA THR A 435 -7.70 -0.07 5.11
C THR A 435 -7.45 1.42 4.91
N LEU A 436 -6.54 1.80 4.00
CA LEU A 436 -6.34 3.19 3.60
C LEU A 436 -6.97 3.46 2.22
N ALA A 437 -6.49 4.49 1.52
CA ALA A 437 -7.03 4.88 0.21
C ALA A 437 -6.98 3.73 -0.80
N GLY A 438 -8.00 3.60 -1.65
CA GLY A 438 -8.02 2.59 -2.72
C GLY A 438 -6.80 2.75 -3.63
N VAL A 439 -6.62 3.95 -4.17
CA VAL A 439 -5.42 4.35 -4.91
C VAL A 439 -4.90 5.67 -4.36
N TRP A 440 -3.60 5.72 -4.05
CA TRP A 440 -2.93 6.91 -3.55
C TRP A 440 -1.80 7.33 -4.49
N ILE A 441 -1.85 8.57 -4.96
CA ILE A 441 -0.93 9.16 -5.94
C ILE A 441 -0.30 10.41 -5.33
N THR A 442 1.04 10.44 -5.26
CA THR A 442 1.75 11.53 -4.57
C THR A 442 3.13 11.83 -5.14
N THR A 443 3.76 12.91 -4.68
CA THR A 443 5.19 13.24 -4.91
C THR A 443 5.57 13.26 -6.40
N GLY A 444 4.82 14.04 -7.19
CA GLY A 444 5.08 14.22 -8.61
C GLY A 444 4.72 13.04 -9.51
N SER A 445 3.99 12.04 -9.00
CA SER A 445 3.59 10.86 -9.77
C SER A 445 2.50 11.18 -10.80
N ILE A 446 2.54 10.49 -11.94
CA ILE A 446 1.68 10.76 -13.12
C ILE A 446 1.08 9.48 -13.74
N PRO A 447 0.46 8.57 -12.96
CA PRO A 447 -0.10 7.34 -13.54
C PRO A 447 -1.34 7.61 -14.41
N VAL A 448 -1.66 6.65 -15.29
CA VAL A 448 -2.91 6.62 -16.05
C VAL A 448 -3.80 5.51 -15.50
N LEU A 449 -4.94 5.89 -14.91
CA LEU A 449 -5.93 4.98 -14.35
C LEU A 449 -7.15 4.93 -15.27
N ARG A 450 -7.42 3.79 -15.91
CA ARG A 450 -8.57 3.65 -16.80
C ARG A 450 -9.44 2.42 -16.56
N ARG A 451 -10.77 2.55 -16.63
CA ARG A 451 -11.70 1.40 -16.54
C ARG A 451 -11.54 0.54 -15.28
N ASN A 452 -11.04 1.11 -14.18
CA ASN A 452 -10.92 0.41 -12.90
C ASN A 452 -12.22 0.53 -12.10
N ARG A 453 -12.44 -0.45 -11.23
CA ARG A 453 -13.52 -0.47 -10.25
C ARG A 453 -12.92 -0.31 -8.85
N ILE A 454 -13.06 0.87 -8.26
CA ILE A 454 -12.42 1.22 -6.98
C ILE A 454 -13.53 1.46 -5.96
N HIS A 455 -13.72 0.54 -5.03
CA HIS A 455 -14.93 0.58 -4.21
C HIS A 455 -14.79 0.01 -2.81
N SER A 456 -15.78 0.29 -1.95
CA SER A 456 -15.90 -0.35 -0.64
C SER A 456 -14.63 -0.23 0.22
N GLY A 457 -13.89 0.87 0.07
CA GLY A 457 -12.70 1.17 0.87
C GLY A 457 -13.08 1.78 2.22
N LYS A 458 -12.23 1.57 3.23
CA LYS A 458 -12.41 2.17 4.57
C LYS A 458 -11.98 3.63 4.62
N GLN A 459 -11.33 4.14 3.57
CA GLN A 459 -10.94 5.54 3.42
C GLN A 459 -11.42 6.13 2.09
N VAL A 460 -10.62 7.00 1.47
CA VAL A 460 -10.87 7.66 0.18
C VAL A 460 -10.72 6.66 -0.96
N GLY A 461 -11.49 6.81 -2.04
CA GLY A 461 -11.32 5.97 -3.23
C GLY A 461 -10.00 6.22 -3.96
N VAL A 462 -9.85 7.42 -4.51
CA VAL A 462 -8.62 7.88 -5.18
C VAL A 462 -8.13 9.17 -4.54
N TYR A 463 -6.87 9.19 -4.14
CA TYR A 463 -6.28 10.30 -3.40
C TYR A 463 -5.06 10.88 -4.11
N PHE A 464 -5.18 12.12 -4.58
CA PHE A 464 -4.09 12.92 -5.11
C PHE A 464 -3.56 13.87 -4.02
N TYR A 465 -2.30 13.69 -3.67
CA TYR A 465 -1.62 14.42 -2.60
C TYR A 465 -0.25 14.92 -3.06
N ASP A 466 0.24 16.01 -2.47
CA ASP A 466 1.61 16.53 -2.65
C ASP A 466 2.12 16.48 -4.10
N ASN A 467 1.53 17.34 -4.94
CA ASN A 467 1.82 17.38 -6.37
C ASN A 467 1.55 16.03 -7.08
N GLY A 468 0.49 15.34 -6.68
CA GLY A 468 -0.02 14.16 -7.38
C GLY A 468 -0.74 14.57 -8.67
N HIS A 469 -0.37 13.95 -9.78
CA HIS A 469 -0.90 14.22 -11.11
C HIS A 469 -1.36 12.92 -11.77
N GLY A 470 -1.64 12.98 -13.08
CA GLY A 470 -2.03 11.82 -13.87
C GLY A 470 -3.45 11.95 -14.42
N ARG A 471 -3.92 10.86 -15.02
CA ARG A 471 -5.23 10.79 -15.67
C ARG A 471 -6.08 9.71 -14.99
N LEU A 472 -7.28 10.09 -14.60
CA LEU A 472 -8.31 9.19 -14.08
C LEU A 472 -9.46 9.20 -15.10
N GLU A 473 -9.56 8.16 -15.92
CA GLU A 473 -10.52 8.10 -17.04
C GLU A 473 -11.42 6.87 -17.05
N ASP A 474 -12.72 7.05 -17.28
CA ASP A 474 -13.66 5.94 -17.48
C ASP A 474 -13.70 4.93 -16.29
N ASN A 475 -13.47 5.38 -15.05
CA ASN A 475 -13.49 4.53 -13.85
C ASN A 475 -14.82 4.60 -13.09
N ASP A 476 -15.13 3.52 -12.37
CA ASP A 476 -16.24 3.42 -11.42
C ASP A 476 -15.70 3.51 -9.99
N ILE A 477 -16.03 4.57 -9.26
CA ILE A 477 -15.51 4.85 -7.92
C ILE A 477 -16.66 5.01 -6.92
N PHE A 478 -16.83 4.07 -5.99
CA PHE A 478 -18.05 4.09 -5.18
C PHE A 478 -18.00 3.42 -3.80
N ASN A 479 -18.97 3.77 -2.95
CA ASN A 479 -19.18 3.19 -1.62
C ASN A 479 -17.95 3.26 -0.71
N HIS A 480 -17.25 4.40 -0.72
CA HIS A 480 -16.13 4.67 0.17
C HIS A 480 -16.60 5.34 1.46
N LEU A 481 -15.93 5.05 2.59
CA LEU A 481 -16.28 5.67 3.88
C LEU A 481 -15.99 7.18 3.92
N TYR A 482 -15.13 7.69 3.03
CA TYR A 482 -14.87 9.12 2.87
C TYR A 482 -15.35 9.58 1.49
N SER A 483 -14.63 10.49 0.84
CA SER A 483 -14.94 10.94 -0.51
C SER A 483 -14.50 9.91 -1.55
N GLY A 484 -15.18 9.86 -2.70
CA GLY A 484 -14.73 9.04 -3.82
C GLY A 484 -13.36 9.49 -4.33
N VAL A 485 -13.17 10.79 -4.53
CA VAL A 485 -11.89 11.37 -4.96
C VAL A 485 -11.50 12.55 -4.07
N GLN A 486 -10.20 12.66 -3.74
CA GLN A 486 -9.63 13.82 -3.04
C GLN A 486 -8.44 14.40 -3.80
N ILE A 487 -8.36 15.73 -3.86
CA ILE A 487 -7.29 16.50 -4.54
C ILE A 487 -6.81 17.60 -3.59
N ARG A 488 -5.53 17.59 -3.22
CA ARG A 488 -4.95 18.67 -2.41
C ARG A 488 -3.45 18.90 -2.61
N THR A 489 -2.94 19.99 -2.03
CA THR A 489 -1.51 20.32 -1.96
C THR A 489 -0.86 20.39 -3.35
N GLY A 490 -1.34 21.31 -4.19
CA GLY A 490 -0.80 21.53 -5.55
C GLY A 490 -1.14 20.44 -6.57
N SER A 491 -1.78 19.34 -6.14
CA SER A 491 -2.20 18.26 -7.03
C SER A 491 -3.14 18.77 -8.13
N ASN A 492 -2.87 18.33 -9.36
CA ASN A 492 -3.57 18.78 -10.56
C ASN A 492 -3.82 17.62 -11.53
N PRO A 493 -4.73 16.68 -11.21
CA PRO A 493 -5.06 15.56 -12.08
C PRO A 493 -6.10 15.93 -13.14
N ILE A 494 -6.16 15.14 -14.21
CA ILE A 494 -7.27 15.16 -15.18
C ILE A 494 -8.21 14.01 -14.85
N ILE A 495 -9.45 14.33 -14.46
CA ILE A 495 -10.51 13.39 -14.08
C ILE A 495 -11.60 13.46 -15.14
N CYS A 496 -11.71 12.45 -16.00
CA CYS A 496 -12.65 12.48 -17.12
C CYS A 496 -13.52 11.24 -17.29
N ARG A 497 -14.80 11.43 -17.59
CA ARG A 497 -15.75 10.32 -17.88
C ARG A 497 -15.86 9.26 -16.78
N ASN A 498 -15.64 9.62 -15.52
CA ASN A 498 -15.78 8.70 -14.38
C ASN A 498 -17.20 8.75 -13.81
N LYS A 499 -17.60 7.65 -13.16
CA LYS A 499 -18.80 7.58 -12.32
C LYS A 499 -18.38 7.53 -10.86
N ILE A 500 -18.89 8.47 -10.05
CA ILE A 500 -18.49 8.64 -8.65
C ILE A 500 -19.74 8.72 -7.75
N TRP A 501 -19.97 7.72 -6.90
CA TRP A 501 -21.20 7.65 -6.09
C TRP A 501 -21.05 6.94 -4.74
N GLY A 502 -22.02 7.14 -3.84
CA GLY A 502 -22.06 6.44 -2.54
C GLY A 502 -20.94 6.82 -1.57
N GLY A 503 -20.20 7.91 -1.82
CA GLY A 503 -19.21 8.46 -0.89
C GLY A 503 -19.89 9.08 0.32
N GLN A 504 -19.45 8.71 1.54
CA GLN A 504 -20.06 9.25 2.76
C GLN A 504 -19.61 10.70 3.05
N ASN A 505 -18.40 11.09 2.65
CA ASN A 505 -17.90 12.47 2.75
C ASN A 505 -17.90 13.20 1.40
N GLY A 506 -18.89 12.91 0.55
CA GLY A 506 -19.09 13.54 -0.75
C GLY A 506 -18.48 12.78 -1.93
N GLY A 507 -18.75 13.25 -3.14
CA GLY A 507 -18.22 12.61 -4.36
C GLY A 507 -16.74 12.96 -4.59
N VAL A 508 -16.47 14.25 -4.82
CA VAL A 508 -15.12 14.79 -5.00
C VAL A 508 -14.85 15.91 -4.01
N LEU A 509 -13.70 15.89 -3.35
CA LEU A 509 -13.26 16.94 -2.44
C LEU A 509 -11.92 17.53 -2.92
N VAL A 510 -11.95 18.82 -3.26
CA VAL A 510 -10.78 19.62 -3.65
C VAL A 510 -10.50 20.61 -2.52
N TYR A 511 -9.32 20.53 -1.91
CA TYR A 511 -8.98 21.35 -0.75
C TYR A 511 -7.48 21.66 -0.65
N ASN A 512 -7.12 22.63 0.19
CA ASN A 512 -5.74 23.07 0.46
C ASN A 512 -4.94 23.32 -0.82
N GLY A 513 -5.41 24.25 -1.66
CA GLY A 513 -4.76 24.60 -2.92
C GLY A 513 -4.79 23.51 -3.99
N GLY A 514 -5.80 22.63 -3.99
CA GLY A 514 -6.01 21.69 -5.08
C GLY A 514 -6.49 22.38 -6.36
N LEU A 515 -6.03 21.90 -7.51
CA LEU A 515 -6.41 22.42 -8.83
C LEU A 515 -7.31 21.39 -9.51
N GLY A 516 -6.83 20.63 -10.50
CA GLY A 516 -7.55 19.52 -11.10
C GLY A 516 -8.60 19.95 -12.14
N ILE A 517 -8.75 19.13 -13.17
CA ILE A 517 -9.74 19.29 -14.23
C ILE A 517 -10.72 18.12 -14.16
N LEU A 518 -11.97 18.41 -13.86
CA LEU A 518 -13.08 17.46 -13.83
C LEU A 518 -13.92 17.65 -15.08
N GLU A 519 -13.88 16.69 -15.99
CA GLU A 519 -14.59 16.78 -17.27
C GLU A 519 -15.51 15.59 -17.56
N GLN A 520 -16.77 15.83 -17.95
CA GLN A 520 -17.68 14.76 -18.40
C GLN A 520 -17.91 13.66 -17.36
N ASN A 521 -17.77 13.95 -16.06
CA ASN A 521 -18.01 12.97 -15.00
C ASN A 521 -19.48 12.94 -14.59
N GLU A 522 -19.92 11.79 -14.10
CA GLU A 522 -21.21 11.61 -13.43
C GLU A 522 -20.97 11.43 -11.92
N ILE A 523 -21.47 12.36 -11.12
CA ILE A 523 -21.28 12.39 -9.66
C ILE A 523 -22.66 12.39 -9.01
N PHE A 524 -23.03 11.31 -8.33
CA PHE A 524 -24.41 11.12 -7.85
C PHE A 524 -24.53 10.29 -6.58
N ASP A 525 -25.70 10.32 -5.92
CA ASP A 525 -26.04 9.52 -4.72
C ASP A 525 -24.93 9.53 -3.65
N ASN A 526 -24.32 10.70 -3.42
CA ASN A 526 -23.36 10.92 -2.35
C ASN A 526 -24.08 11.43 -1.10
N ALA A 527 -23.60 11.03 0.08
CA ALA A 527 -24.26 11.38 1.35
C ALA A 527 -24.06 12.85 1.73
N MET A 528 -22.91 13.42 1.34
CA MET A 528 -22.65 14.86 1.36
C MET A 528 -22.61 15.37 -0.09
N ALA A 529 -22.08 16.58 -0.29
CA ALA A 529 -22.13 17.21 -1.59
C ALA A 529 -21.46 16.39 -2.71
N GLY A 530 -21.95 16.58 -3.93
CA GLY A 530 -21.34 15.98 -5.11
C GLY A 530 -19.88 16.43 -5.26
N VAL A 531 -19.64 17.74 -5.24
CA VAL A 531 -18.29 18.32 -5.25
C VAL A 531 -18.11 19.35 -4.15
N TRP A 532 -17.04 19.24 -3.37
CA TRP A 532 -16.58 20.25 -2.42
C TRP A 532 -15.31 20.93 -2.91
N ILE A 533 -15.30 22.26 -2.85
CA ILE A 533 -14.14 23.10 -3.16
C ILE A 533 -13.88 24.00 -1.95
N LYS A 534 -12.72 23.84 -1.30
CA LYS A 534 -12.40 24.65 -0.11
C LYS A 534 -10.92 25.02 0.03
N THR A 535 -10.63 25.94 0.94
CA THR A 535 -9.25 26.33 1.33
C THR A 535 -8.42 26.72 0.10
N ASP A 536 -8.84 27.81 -0.54
CA ASP A 536 -8.17 28.44 -1.68
C ASP A 536 -7.96 27.54 -2.91
N SER A 537 -8.69 26.43 -2.99
CA SER A 537 -8.65 25.51 -4.14
C SER A 537 -9.30 26.13 -5.37
N ASN A 538 -8.79 25.78 -6.55
CA ASN A 538 -9.21 26.37 -7.82
C ASN A 538 -9.34 25.32 -8.95
N PRO A 539 -10.29 24.37 -8.84
CA PRO A 539 -10.52 23.38 -9.88
C PRO A 539 -11.28 23.94 -11.09
N THR A 540 -11.19 23.24 -12.22
CA THR A 540 -12.07 23.45 -13.37
C THR A 540 -13.04 22.29 -13.50
N LEU A 541 -14.35 22.56 -13.44
CA LEU A 541 -15.43 21.60 -13.65
C LEU A 541 -16.11 21.91 -14.97
N ARG A 542 -15.99 21.02 -15.95
CA ARG A 542 -16.56 21.20 -17.29
C ARG A 542 -17.45 20.04 -17.71
N ARG A 543 -18.67 20.32 -18.17
CA ARG A 543 -19.57 19.31 -18.77
C ARG A 543 -19.87 18.10 -17.85
N ASN A 544 -19.87 18.29 -16.53
CA ASN A 544 -20.19 17.23 -15.57
C ASN A 544 -21.71 17.16 -15.30
N LYS A 545 -22.18 15.98 -14.90
CA LYS A 545 -23.52 15.77 -14.34
C LYS A 545 -23.40 15.52 -12.84
N ILE A 546 -24.02 16.38 -12.02
CA ILE A 546 -23.94 16.31 -10.56
C ILE A 546 -25.35 16.28 -9.99
N TYR A 547 -25.79 15.11 -9.52
CA TYR A 547 -27.22 14.90 -9.32
C TYR A 547 -27.60 13.88 -8.25
N ASP A 548 -28.85 13.91 -7.80
CA ASP A 548 -29.41 12.96 -6.83
C ASP A 548 -28.55 12.82 -5.54
N GLY A 549 -27.83 13.87 -5.15
CA GLY A 549 -27.06 13.94 -3.89
C GLY A 549 -27.93 14.31 -2.69
N ARG A 550 -27.54 13.87 -1.49
CA ARG A 550 -28.29 14.14 -0.24
C ARG A 550 -27.98 15.48 0.40
N ASP A 551 -27.03 16.22 -0.16
CA ASP A 551 -26.63 17.56 0.24
C ASP A 551 -26.56 18.46 -1.01
N GLY A 552 -25.74 19.52 -1.02
CA GLY A 552 -25.60 20.41 -2.16
C GLY A 552 -24.94 19.74 -3.36
N GLY A 553 -25.26 20.19 -4.58
CA GLY A 553 -24.61 19.65 -5.78
C GLY A 553 -23.11 19.99 -5.78
N VAL A 554 -22.81 21.29 -5.76
CA VAL A 554 -21.45 21.81 -5.59
C VAL A 554 -21.42 22.78 -4.43
N CYS A 555 -20.54 22.56 -3.45
CA CYS A 555 -20.35 23.49 -2.35
C CYS A 555 -18.94 24.09 -2.34
N ILE A 556 -18.85 25.40 -2.18
CA ILE A 556 -17.64 26.19 -2.33
C ILE A 556 -17.46 27.05 -1.07
N PHE A 557 -16.40 26.79 -0.31
CA PHE A 557 -16.16 27.38 1.01
C PHE A 557 -14.72 27.87 1.18
N ASN A 558 -14.47 28.66 2.23
CA ASN A 558 -13.15 29.04 2.73
C ASN A 558 -12.19 29.53 1.63
N GLY A 559 -12.55 30.61 0.94
CA GLY A 559 -11.74 31.17 -0.15
C GLY A 559 -11.73 30.33 -1.43
N GLY A 560 -12.60 29.31 -1.51
CA GLY A 560 -12.74 28.45 -2.69
C GLY A 560 -12.98 29.25 -3.96
N LYS A 561 -12.32 28.82 -5.03
CA LYS A 561 -12.40 29.38 -6.39
C LYS A 561 -12.87 28.28 -7.34
N GLY A 562 -12.59 28.47 -8.61
CA GLY A 562 -12.84 27.48 -9.65
C GLY A 562 -13.76 28.00 -10.73
N ILE A 563 -13.74 27.28 -11.85
CA ILE A 563 -14.59 27.55 -13.01
C ILE A 563 -15.52 26.37 -13.17
N LEU A 564 -16.82 26.64 -13.07
CA LEU A 564 -17.89 25.69 -13.39
C LEU A 564 -18.45 26.09 -14.76
N GLU A 565 -18.14 25.31 -15.79
CA GLU A 565 -18.58 25.57 -17.16
C GLU A 565 -19.44 24.42 -17.73
N GLU A 566 -20.61 24.75 -18.29
CA GLU A 566 -21.46 23.80 -19.02
C GLU A 566 -21.86 22.55 -18.21
N ASN A 567 -21.97 22.65 -16.88
CA ASN A 567 -22.38 21.53 -16.03
C ASN A 567 -23.89 21.45 -15.88
N ASP A 568 -24.39 20.23 -15.71
CA ASP A 568 -25.76 19.92 -15.33
C ASP A 568 -25.79 19.55 -13.84
N ILE A 569 -26.47 20.37 -13.03
CA ILE A 569 -26.57 20.17 -11.58
C ILE A 569 -28.04 20.09 -11.21
N PHE A 570 -28.52 18.91 -10.79
CA PHE A 570 -29.97 18.71 -10.67
C PHE A 570 -30.39 17.69 -9.61
N ARG A 571 -31.62 17.83 -9.11
CA ARG A 571 -32.23 16.88 -8.14
C ARG A 571 -31.39 16.62 -6.88
N ASN A 572 -30.57 17.58 -6.48
CA ASN A 572 -29.87 17.54 -5.20
C ASN A 572 -30.82 17.96 -4.07
N ALA A 573 -30.64 17.40 -2.88
CA ALA A 573 -31.53 17.63 -1.75
C ALA A 573 -31.38 19.03 -1.15
N GLN A 574 -30.17 19.62 -1.23
CA GLN A 574 -29.90 21.01 -0.85
C GLN A 574 -29.63 21.85 -2.10
N ALA A 575 -29.01 23.03 -1.92
CA ALA A 575 -28.76 23.96 -3.01
C ALA A 575 -27.99 23.30 -4.15
N GLY A 576 -28.36 23.60 -5.39
CA GLY A 576 -27.61 23.11 -6.56
C GLY A 576 -26.15 23.55 -6.48
N VAL A 577 -25.91 24.84 -6.27
CA VAL A 577 -24.59 25.39 -5.94
C VAL A 577 -24.67 26.25 -4.69
N LEU A 578 -23.87 25.93 -3.67
CA LEU A 578 -23.73 26.70 -2.43
C LEU A 578 -22.36 27.37 -2.37
N ILE A 579 -22.34 28.69 -2.21
CA ILE A 579 -21.11 29.50 -2.19
C ILE A 579 -21.06 30.29 -0.88
N SER A 580 -20.00 30.12 -0.11
CA SER A 580 -19.90 30.69 1.24
C SER A 580 -18.46 31.02 1.61
N THR A 581 -18.31 31.79 2.69
CA THR A 581 -17.04 32.00 3.41
C THR A 581 -15.95 32.58 2.50
N GLN A 582 -16.21 33.79 1.99
CA GLN A 582 -15.28 34.55 1.14
C GLN A 582 -14.87 33.83 -0.16
N SER A 583 -15.68 32.88 -0.62
CA SER A 583 -15.46 32.21 -1.90
C SER A 583 -15.86 33.09 -3.07
N HIS A 584 -15.26 32.85 -4.23
CA HIS A 584 -15.40 33.66 -5.45
C HIS A 584 -15.19 32.82 -6.73
N PRO A 585 -16.10 31.88 -7.02
CA PRO A 585 -16.05 31.07 -8.24
C PRO A 585 -16.65 31.78 -9.46
N VAL A 586 -16.38 31.22 -10.64
CA VAL A 586 -17.01 31.61 -11.91
C VAL A 586 -17.93 30.49 -12.38
N LEU A 587 -19.21 30.79 -12.56
CA LEU A 587 -20.23 29.89 -13.10
C LEU A 587 -20.62 30.37 -14.48
N LYS A 588 -20.36 29.56 -15.50
CA LYS A 588 -20.64 29.89 -16.90
C LYS A 588 -21.45 28.81 -17.61
N ARG A 589 -22.58 29.18 -18.22
CA ARG A 589 -23.39 28.27 -19.06
C ARG A 589 -23.86 26.99 -18.37
N ASN A 590 -24.00 26.99 -17.04
CA ASN A 590 -24.49 25.81 -16.31
C ASN A 590 -26.02 25.75 -16.37
N ARG A 591 -26.56 24.53 -16.25
CA ARG A 591 -27.99 24.27 -16.03
C ARG A 591 -28.18 23.75 -14.61
N ILE A 592 -28.95 24.46 -13.80
CA ILE A 592 -29.17 24.15 -12.38
C ILE A 592 -30.67 24.03 -12.13
N PHE A 593 -31.17 22.82 -11.94
CA PHE A 593 -32.60 22.57 -12.04
C PHE A 593 -33.13 21.38 -11.25
N ASP A 594 -34.46 21.33 -11.07
CA ASP A 594 -35.19 20.25 -10.37
C ASP A 594 -34.64 19.96 -8.95
N GLY A 595 -33.97 20.91 -8.30
CA GLY A 595 -33.43 20.76 -6.96
C GLY A 595 -34.51 20.89 -5.88
N LEU A 596 -34.33 20.19 -4.75
CA LEU A 596 -35.27 20.26 -3.63
C LEU A 596 -35.09 21.51 -2.75
N ALA A 597 -34.10 22.37 -3.06
CA ALA A 597 -33.85 23.63 -2.38
C ALA A 597 -33.70 24.79 -3.38
N ALA A 598 -32.76 25.72 -3.14
CA ALA A 598 -32.44 26.80 -4.06
C ALA A 598 -31.55 26.31 -5.23
N GLY A 599 -31.61 27.00 -6.37
CA GLY A 599 -30.69 26.69 -7.48
C GLY A 599 -29.24 27.06 -7.13
N VAL A 600 -28.99 28.36 -6.93
CA VAL A 600 -27.72 28.91 -6.47
C VAL A 600 -27.95 29.70 -5.19
N GLU A 601 -27.09 29.48 -4.21
CA GLU A 601 -27.14 30.17 -2.93
C GLU A 601 -25.78 30.76 -2.58
N ILE A 602 -25.74 32.03 -2.19
CA ILE A 602 -24.51 32.76 -1.86
C ILE A 602 -24.65 33.44 -0.50
N THR A 603 -23.75 33.13 0.44
CA THR A 603 -23.77 33.62 1.83
C THR A 603 -22.36 33.98 2.35
N ASN A 604 -22.26 34.45 3.61
CA ASN A 604 -21.02 34.62 4.38
C ASN A 604 -19.92 35.38 3.62
N ASN A 605 -20.24 36.58 3.14
CA ASN A 605 -19.33 37.48 2.41
C ASN A 605 -18.69 36.85 1.16
N ALA A 606 -19.28 35.78 0.63
CA ALA A 606 -18.88 35.25 -0.66
C ALA A 606 -19.42 36.13 -1.80
N THR A 607 -18.80 36.01 -2.96
CA THR A 607 -19.28 36.56 -4.22
C THR A 607 -19.15 35.49 -5.31
N ALA A 608 -19.63 35.78 -6.51
CA ALA A 608 -19.47 34.91 -7.65
C ALA A 608 -19.70 35.69 -8.95
N THR A 609 -19.13 35.20 -10.05
CA THR A 609 -19.47 35.66 -11.40
C THR A 609 -20.34 34.62 -12.07
N LEU A 610 -21.58 34.96 -12.36
CA LEU A 610 -22.54 34.10 -13.05
C LEU A 610 -22.78 34.65 -14.46
N GLU A 611 -22.43 33.87 -15.48
CA GLU A 611 -22.63 34.23 -16.88
C GLU A 611 -23.41 33.17 -17.66
N PHE A 612 -24.48 33.57 -18.35
CA PHE A 612 -25.25 32.69 -19.26
C PHE A 612 -25.80 31.40 -18.63
N ASN A 613 -25.97 31.37 -17.31
CA ASN A 613 -26.51 30.19 -16.61
C ASN A 613 -28.04 30.11 -16.77
N GLN A 614 -28.58 28.90 -16.69
CA GLN A 614 -30.01 28.61 -16.66
C GLN A 614 -30.35 27.99 -15.32
N ILE A 615 -31.23 28.65 -14.55
CA ILE A 615 -31.60 28.21 -13.21
C ILE A 615 -33.13 28.14 -13.09
N PHE A 616 -33.69 26.93 -13.03
CA PHE A 616 -35.13 26.73 -13.19
C PHE A 616 -35.67 25.52 -12.43
N ASN A 617 -36.98 25.49 -12.17
CA ASN A 617 -37.68 24.36 -11.51
C ASN A 617 -37.11 23.93 -10.15
N ASN A 618 -36.44 24.83 -9.42
CA ASN A 618 -36.00 24.54 -8.05
C ASN A 618 -37.14 24.82 -7.06
N ARG A 619 -37.20 24.09 -5.94
CA ARG A 619 -38.26 24.23 -4.92
C ARG A 619 -38.29 25.62 -4.29
N PHE A 620 -37.13 26.24 -4.05
CA PHE A 620 -37.02 27.59 -3.52
C PHE A 620 -36.72 28.59 -4.65
N GLY A 621 -36.03 29.69 -4.34
CA GLY A 621 -35.59 30.63 -5.35
C GLY A 621 -34.52 30.04 -6.26
N GLY A 622 -34.47 30.50 -7.51
CA GLY A 622 -33.39 30.14 -8.42
C GLY A 622 -32.04 30.69 -7.95
N LEU A 623 -31.99 31.98 -7.59
CA LEU A 623 -30.81 32.61 -7.01
C LEU A 623 -31.19 33.25 -5.68
N CYS A 624 -30.57 32.79 -4.60
CA CYS A 624 -30.77 33.31 -3.25
C CYS A 624 -29.47 33.96 -2.77
N LEU A 625 -29.54 35.22 -2.33
CA LEU A 625 -28.41 36.01 -1.86
C LEU A 625 -28.60 36.46 -0.41
N ALA A 626 -27.60 36.23 0.45
CA ALA A 626 -27.61 36.73 1.83
C ALA A 626 -27.39 38.25 1.89
N SER A 627 -27.68 38.87 3.03
CA SER A 627 -27.40 40.29 3.26
C SER A 627 -25.93 40.64 2.99
N GLY A 628 -25.70 41.68 2.18
CA GLY A 628 -24.35 42.15 1.84
C GLY A 628 -23.68 41.41 0.66
N VAL A 629 -24.31 40.36 0.13
CA VAL A 629 -23.78 39.60 -1.01
C VAL A 629 -24.16 40.24 -2.34
N ASN A 630 -23.17 40.53 -3.17
CA ASN A 630 -23.35 41.16 -4.48
C ASN A 630 -22.55 40.39 -5.55
N PRO A 631 -23.15 39.41 -6.24
CA PRO A 631 -22.50 38.70 -7.34
C PRO A 631 -22.54 39.50 -8.64
N ILE A 632 -21.63 39.20 -9.56
CA ILE A 632 -21.64 39.74 -10.92
C ILE A 632 -22.56 38.86 -11.77
N LEU A 633 -23.62 39.43 -12.33
CA LEU A 633 -24.60 38.72 -13.14
C LEU A 633 -24.56 39.21 -14.59
N LYS A 634 -24.41 38.29 -15.54
CA LYS A 634 -24.42 38.60 -16.97
C LYS A 634 -25.25 37.59 -17.76
N SER A 635 -26.36 38.06 -18.33
CA SER A 635 -27.19 37.25 -19.26
C SER A 635 -27.66 35.90 -18.69
N ASN A 636 -27.91 35.80 -17.38
CA ASN A 636 -28.47 34.58 -16.77
C ASN A 636 -29.98 34.51 -16.98
N ARG A 637 -30.52 33.29 -17.14
CA ARG A 637 -31.96 33.01 -17.24
C ARG A 637 -32.43 32.28 -15.99
N ILE A 638 -33.24 32.95 -15.17
CA ILE A 638 -33.82 32.41 -13.94
C ILE A 638 -35.34 32.41 -14.09
N PHE A 639 -35.97 31.24 -14.15
CA PHE A 639 -37.39 31.11 -14.51
C PHE A 639 -38.02 29.86 -13.87
N GLU A 640 -39.35 29.82 -13.76
CA GLU A 640 -40.13 28.63 -13.32
C GLU A 640 -39.75 28.00 -11.97
N ASN A 641 -38.96 28.68 -11.15
CA ASN A 641 -38.68 28.23 -9.78
C ASN A 641 -39.94 28.36 -8.91
N HIS A 642 -40.13 27.43 -7.98
CA HIS A 642 -41.39 27.30 -7.26
C HIS A 642 -41.57 28.38 -6.17
N ASN A 643 -40.49 29.07 -5.77
CA ASN A 643 -40.49 30.17 -4.79
C ASN A 643 -41.28 29.81 -3.52
N ALA A 644 -41.09 28.60 -2.99
CA ALA A 644 -41.91 28.11 -1.88
C ALA A 644 -41.80 28.99 -0.60
N VAL A 645 -40.66 29.65 -0.38
CA VAL A 645 -40.47 30.62 0.72
C VAL A 645 -41.41 31.81 0.57
N GLU A 646 -41.41 32.46 -0.59
CA GLU A 646 -42.26 33.62 -0.88
C GLU A 646 -43.74 33.26 -0.77
N LYS A 647 -44.14 32.09 -1.28
CA LYS A 647 -45.51 31.57 -1.13
C LYS A 647 -45.89 31.34 0.34
N ALA A 648 -44.98 30.78 1.14
CA ALA A 648 -45.22 30.57 2.57
C ALA A 648 -45.35 31.91 3.32
N VAL A 649 -44.49 32.88 3.01
CA VAL A 649 -44.58 34.25 3.55
C VAL A 649 -45.95 34.87 3.22
N ASN A 650 -46.35 34.85 1.94
CA ASN A 650 -47.62 35.44 1.48
C ASN A 650 -48.86 34.74 2.06
N SER A 651 -48.76 33.45 2.37
CA SER A 651 -49.83 32.68 2.99
C SER A 651 -49.89 32.78 4.53
N GLY A 652 -48.99 33.55 5.15
CA GLY A 652 -48.97 33.72 6.61
C GLY A 652 -48.44 32.51 7.39
N GLN A 653 -47.78 31.54 6.72
CA GLN A 653 -47.28 30.33 7.37
C GLN A 653 -45.93 30.53 8.07
N CYS A 654 -45.69 29.81 9.17
CA CYS A 654 -44.36 29.76 9.78
C CYS A 654 -43.36 29.08 8.82
N LEU A 655 -42.20 29.69 8.61
CA LEU A 655 -41.19 29.15 7.70
C LEU A 655 -40.54 27.85 8.21
N TYR A 656 -40.67 27.53 9.51
CA TYR A 656 -40.30 26.21 10.03
C TYR A 656 -41.05 25.06 9.35
N LYS A 657 -42.29 25.30 8.89
CA LYS A 657 -43.12 24.29 8.19
C LYS A 657 -42.54 23.87 6.85
N ILE A 658 -41.82 24.77 6.18
CA ILE A 658 -41.19 24.48 4.87
C ILE A 658 -39.72 24.09 5.02
N SER A 659 -39.03 24.63 6.03
CA SER A 659 -37.61 24.37 6.30
C SER A 659 -37.43 23.01 6.99
N SER A 660 -38.33 22.68 7.93
CA SER A 660 -38.13 21.64 8.94
C SER A 660 -36.76 21.81 9.64
N TYR A 661 -36.18 20.70 10.11
CA TYR A 661 -34.79 20.60 10.59
C TYR A 661 -33.80 20.21 9.49
N THR A 662 -34.27 19.89 8.27
CA THR A 662 -33.44 19.31 7.19
C THR A 662 -33.09 20.27 6.06
N SER A 663 -33.75 21.42 5.96
CA SER A 663 -33.52 22.39 4.89
C SER A 663 -33.52 23.80 5.48
N PHE A 664 -32.56 24.64 5.09
CA PHE A 664 -32.41 25.99 5.64
C PHE A 664 -32.63 27.02 4.52
N PRO A 665 -33.89 27.27 4.13
CA PRO A 665 -34.19 28.23 3.08
C PRO A 665 -33.76 29.64 3.50
N MET A 666 -33.29 30.42 2.54
CA MET A 666 -32.88 31.79 2.81
C MET A 666 -34.08 32.73 2.97
N HIS A 667 -34.13 33.48 4.08
CA HIS A 667 -35.20 34.44 4.37
C HIS A 667 -34.77 35.51 5.39
N ASP A 668 -35.66 36.49 5.65
CA ASP A 668 -35.43 37.55 6.64
C ASP A 668 -35.56 37.01 8.08
N PHE A 669 -34.58 37.34 8.92
CA PHE A 669 -34.60 37.00 10.35
C PHE A 669 -34.69 38.22 11.23
N TYR A 670 -35.41 38.00 12.33
CA TYR A 670 -35.64 38.97 13.36
C TYR A 670 -35.27 38.38 14.71
N ARG A 671 -34.70 39.20 15.59
CA ARG A 671 -34.61 38.91 17.02
C ARG A 671 -35.77 39.60 17.74
N CYS A 672 -36.27 38.98 18.80
CA CYS A 672 -37.23 39.56 19.72
C CYS A 672 -36.56 39.82 21.08
N ARG A 673 -36.32 41.10 21.38
CA ARG A 673 -35.70 41.55 22.64
C ARG A 673 -36.60 41.26 23.84
N THR A 674 -37.92 41.39 23.67
CA THR A 674 -38.92 41.03 24.70
C THR A 674 -38.86 39.56 25.10
N CYS A 675 -38.57 38.65 24.16
CA CYS A 675 -38.44 37.22 24.42
C CYS A 675 -36.99 36.80 24.75
N ASN A 676 -36.09 37.75 24.96
CA ASN A 676 -34.67 37.53 25.25
C ASN A 676 -33.97 36.58 24.24
N THR A 677 -34.34 36.66 22.96
CA THR A 677 -33.70 35.87 21.92
C THR A 677 -32.30 36.42 21.62
N THR A 678 -31.31 35.54 21.54
CA THR A 678 -29.93 35.91 21.18
C THR A 678 -29.73 35.90 19.65
N ASP A 679 -28.54 36.29 19.17
CA ASP A 679 -28.18 36.23 17.75
C ASP A 679 -28.16 34.80 17.18
N ARG A 680 -28.27 33.78 18.04
CA ARG A 680 -28.42 32.37 17.64
C ARG A 680 -29.88 31.97 17.38
N ASN A 681 -30.83 32.77 17.84
CA ASN A 681 -32.26 32.48 17.74
C ASN A 681 -32.88 33.39 16.66
N ALA A 682 -33.50 32.79 15.66
CA ALA A 682 -33.99 33.48 14.48
C ALA A 682 -35.51 33.30 14.32
N ILE A 683 -36.25 34.41 14.26
CA ILE A 683 -37.72 34.40 14.11
C ILE A 683 -38.08 34.84 12.69
N CYS A 684 -38.97 34.10 12.02
CA CYS A 684 -39.42 34.44 10.67
C CYS A 684 -40.42 35.60 10.66
N VAL A 685 -40.56 36.24 9.49
CA VAL A 685 -41.44 37.40 9.25
C VAL A 685 -42.90 37.17 9.66
N ASN A 686 -43.42 35.95 9.54
CA ASN A 686 -44.82 35.67 9.92
C ASN A 686 -44.95 35.46 11.43
N CYS A 687 -44.00 34.79 12.08
CA CYS A 687 -44.01 34.64 13.53
C CYS A 687 -43.88 35.97 14.25
N ILE A 688 -43.11 36.94 13.73
CA ILE A 688 -43.08 38.27 14.35
C ILE A 688 -44.40 39.04 14.22
N LYS A 689 -45.16 38.81 13.14
CA LYS A 689 -46.45 39.48 12.91
C LYS A 689 -47.59 38.88 13.74
N THR A 690 -47.48 37.61 14.13
CA THR A 690 -48.54 36.89 14.85
C THR A 690 -48.15 36.52 16.27
N CYS A 691 -47.09 35.71 16.44
CA CYS A 691 -46.70 35.16 17.73
C CYS A 691 -45.95 36.18 18.61
N HIS A 692 -45.25 37.13 18.00
CA HIS A 692 -44.54 38.22 18.69
C HIS A 692 -45.14 39.59 18.37
N ALA A 693 -46.44 39.63 18.05
CA ALA A 693 -47.14 40.88 17.82
C ALA A 693 -47.08 41.77 19.07
N GLY A 694 -46.63 43.02 18.91
CA GLY A 694 -46.47 43.97 20.01
C GLY A 694 -45.18 43.81 20.84
N HIS A 695 -44.28 42.89 20.47
CA HIS A 695 -42.96 42.78 21.08
C HIS A 695 -41.95 43.71 20.41
N ASP A 696 -40.86 44.02 21.11
CA ASP A 696 -39.70 44.71 20.56
C ASP A 696 -38.89 43.74 19.68
N VAL A 697 -39.00 43.91 18.36
CA VAL A 697 -38.37 43.06 17.35
C VAL A 697 -37.45 43.88 16.45
N GLU A 698 -36.33 43.27 16.07
CA GLU A 698 -35.28 43.91 15.28
C GLU A 698 -34.86 42.99 14.15
N PHE A 699 -34.80 43.52 12.93
CA PHE A 699 -34.24 42.84 11.78
C PHE A 699 -32.74 42.67 11.96
N ILE A 700 -32.23 41.45 11.74
CA ILE A 700 -30.81 41.14 11.89
C ILE A 700 -30.15 41.00 10.53
N ARG A 701 -30.65 40.08 9.70
CA ARG A 701 -30.13 39.80 8.35
C ARG A 701 -31.07 38.90 7.58
N HIS A 702 -30.83 38.84 6.27
CA HIS A 702 -31.36 37.85 5.35
C HIS A 702 -30.29 36.77 5.13
N ASP A 703 -30.56 35.51 5.51
CA ASP A 703 -29.54 34.44 5.49
C ASP A 703 -30.17 33.03 5.57
N ARG A 704 -29.40 31.99 5.90
CA ARG A 704 -29.87 30.62 6.13
C ARG A 704 -30.14 30.32 7.61
N PHE A 705 -31.39 30.36 8.05
CA PHE A 705 -31.79 29.80 9.34
C PHE A 705 -33.20 29.17 9.26
N PHE A 706 -33.55 28.37 10.27
CA PHE A 706 -34.92 27.95 10.50
C PHE A 706 -35.60 28.91 11.49
N CYS A 707 -36.92 28.86 11.60
CA CYS A 707 -37.63 29.67 12.59
C CYS A 707 -37.68 28.98 13.96
N ASP A 708 -36.98 29.55 14.95
CA ASP A 708 -36.93 29.06 16.33
C ASP A 708 -38.28 29.05 17.04
N CYS A 709 -39.13 30.04 16.76
CA CYS A 709 -40.51 30.04 17.25
C CYS A 709 -41.24 28.77 16.81
N GLY A 710 -41.16 28.42 15.52
CA GLY A 710 -41.77 27.20 14.98
C GLY A 710 -41.07 25.91 15.40
N ALA A 711 -39.77 25.96 15.70
CA ALA A 711 -39.04 24.81 16.25
C ALA A 711 -39.41 24.51 17.71
N GLY A 712 -40.13 25.41 18.39
CA GLY A 712 -40.47 25.26 19.81
C GLY A 712 -39.29 25.50 20.75
N THR A 713 -38.23 26.17 20.30
CA THR A 713 -37.05 26.50 21.12
C THR A 713 -37.26 27.74 21.99
N LEU A 714 -38.35 28.48 21.76
CA LEU A 714 -38.75 29.65 22.55
C LEU A 714 -39.79 29.28 23.61
N SER A 715 -39.89 30.09 24.66
CA SER A 715 -40.83 29.88 25.77
C SER A 715 -42.31 29.90 25.35
N ASN A 716 -42.65 30.60 24.27
CA ASN A 716 -44.00 30.67 23.73
C ASN A 716 -44.17 29.71 22.55
N GLN A 717 -45.26 28.95 22.54
CA GLN A 717 -45.61 28.07 21.42
C GLN A 717 -45.99 28.85 20.16
N CYS A 718 -45.56 28.35 19.00
CA CYS A 718 -45.89 28.95 17.71
C CYS A 718 -47.36 28.71 17.34
N GLN A 719 -48.09 29.79 17.12
CA GLN A 719 -49.49 29.75 16.66
C GLN A 719 -49.62 29.44 15.17
N LEU A 720 -48.51 29.50 14.42
CA LEU A 720 -48.46 29.37 12.96
C LEU A 720 -47.94 28.01 12.46
N GLN A 721 -47.60 27.10 13.39
CA GLN A 721 -47.06 25.78 13.05
C GLN A 721 -48.17 24.81 12.58
N GLY A 722 -49.40 24.96 13.10
CA GLY A 722 -50.51 24.02 12.88
C GLY A 722 -50.29 22.68 13.60
N GLU A 723 -51.15 21.67 13.38
CA GLU A 723 -50.94 20.31 13.89
C GLU A 723 -49.61 19.72 13.37
N PRO A 724 -48.86 18.97 14.21
CA PRO A 724 -47.56 18.44 13.85
C PRO A 724 -47.67 17.46 12.67
N THR A 725 -47.00 17.75 11.57
CA THR A 725 -46.83 16.81 10.46
C THR A 725 -45.94 15.65 10.93
N GLN A 726 -46.48 14.43 10.84
CA GLN A 726 -46.00 13.14 11.38
C GLN A 726 -44.59 12.63 10.99
N ASP A 727 -43.66 13.48 10.56
CA ASP A 727 -42.35 13.03 10.04
C ASP A 727 -41.13 13.57 10.83
N THR A 728 -41.29 13.92 12.12
CA THR A 728 -40.19 14.45 12.96
C THR A 728 -39.59 13.43 13.94
N ASP A 729 -39.63 12.13 13.63
CA ASP A 729 -38.98 11.09 14.43
C ASP A 729 -37.59 10.74 13.85
N THR A 730 -36.67 11.70 13.91
CA THR A 730 -35.22 11.42 13.93
C THR A 730 -34.54 12.43 14.84
N LEU A 731 -34.44 12.08 16.13
CA LEU A 731 -33.44 12.68 17.03
C LEU A 731 -32.06 12.53 16.41
N TYR A 732 -31.38 13.65 16.15
CA TYR A 732 -29.93 13.68 16.04
C TYR A 732 -29.40 14.95 16.71
N ASP A 733 -28.40 14.74 17.57
CA ASP A 733 -27.71 15.76 18.35
C ASP A 733 -27.20 16.90 17.46
N SER A 734 -27.44 18.11 17.94
CA SER A 734 -26.87 19.36 17.46
C SER A 734 -25.34 19.21 17.30
N ALA A 735 -24.87 19.03 16.07
CA ALA A 735 -23.47 19.27 15.77
C ALA A 735 -23.21 20.77 16.02
N ALA A 736 -22.43 21.06 17.06
CA ALA A 736 -21.91 22.39 17.31
C ALA A 736 -21.21 22.93 16.05
N PRO A 737 -21.21 24.26 15.83
CA PRO A 737 -20.42 24.85 14.76
C PRO A 737 -18.98 24.36 14.92
N MET A 738 -18.43 23.70 13.89
CA MET A 738 -17.04 23.28 13.89
C MET A 738 -16.15 24.51 14.08
N GLU A 739 -15.62 24.67 15.29
CA GLU A 739 -14.37 25.40 15.48
C GLU A 739 -13.29 24.68 14.70
N SER A 740 -12.62 25.43 13.83
CA SER A 740 -11.44 24.99 13.09
C SER A 740 -10.28 24.79 14.05
N HIS A 741 -10.25 23.67 14.76
CA HIS A 741 -9.04 23.19 15.39
C HIS A 741 -8.24 22.37 14.38
N THR A 742 -7.37 23.08 13.68
CA THR A 742 -6.14 22.52 13.10
C THR A 742 -5.38 21.87 14.24
N LEU A 743 -5.38 20.53 14.30
CA LEU A 743 -4.39 19.80 15.08
C LEU A 743 -3.03 20.12 14.46
N MET A 744 -2.31 21.05 15.08
CA MET A 744 -0.86 21.07 15.03
C MET A 744 -0.39 19.77 15.68
N VAL A 745 0.05 18.83 14.85
CA VAL A 745 0.93 17.76 15.29
C VAL A 745 2.33 18.33 15.15
N ASN A 746 2.95 18.63 16.29
CA ASN A 746 4.40 18.81 16.40
C ASN A 746 5.11 17.49 16.12
#